data_AF-A0A2U3LNA1-F1
#
_entry.id   AF-A0A2U3LNA1-F1
#
_cell.length_a   1.000
_cell.length_b   1.000
_cell.length_c   1.000
_cell.angle_alpha   90.00
_cell.angle_beta   90.00
_cell.angle_gamma   90.00
#
_symmetry.space_group_name_H-M   'P 1'
#
loop_
_entity.id
_entity.type
_entity.pdbx_description
1 polymer ?
#
loop_
_entity_poly.entity_id
_entity_poly.type
_entity_poly.pdbx_seq_one_letter_code
_entity_poly.pdbx_strand_id
1 'polypeptide(L)'
;MRGGLPFVMLSFALLAQAPRDLRIEPVAVSNPLHDRGTRWAVIVGVSSYPNLPPAAQLRFAHRDADDFATFLRSFEGGALPGDHIRLLSNEQATLAQVRAALHTWLVDSAGPADIVYFFFAGHGVVDDQDEGYLVMSDTDPQNLHATGLSFQEVDQTLSDRLRASLVVVVADACHAGRLGWSSYDPKVPSRANEPLAKIGHGDRGFLKLLATRPSELSFENEKWDGGHGVFTYSLLEGLRGPADLDGDHVIRASEAIDFASRRVPELTGGLQHPRVAGTFDVRVPIAVAPQSAPAFQIDRARGVEVEVTGPANSALYLDNIFRGKIRAAGSLRIDAVAPGPHAFSADFPDGASLDGTITLSNLPARVTIASPAASPLGQLRERLNAGRVLEPNGAWDFYRAQNFSGPAKVAATALISGAVEELGQACVSDYVQSTATGLKRALLARSVDAYARLLVLRPGDSSLEARRLFCTGRLEIAEGRFSEAVVTLENSLKIDPRFACSYNALGVALSRINRAKDSRKAFETAAKLTPEWALPPFQIASQLIAAGDLAKALPYVKQAVAYSPRSVGNRWSLVHLERLLGHTSDAIREAAALIQVDPNYAPTYAELGLAYEANRDIPKALEAYDTYVLLAPNFVDSNGVKARAARLRATR
;
A
#
# COMPACT_ATOMS: atom_id res chain seq x y z
N MET A 1 69.08 79.03 -24.22
CA MET A 1 69.25 78.48 -25.58
C MET A 1 69.13 76.96 -25.47
N ARG A 2 68.04 76.37 -26.00
CA ARG A 2 68.02 75.29 -27.03
C ARG A 2 69.19 74.29 -26.92
N GLY A 3 69.04 72.98 -26.83
CA GLY A 3 67.92 72.05 -26.98
C GLY A 3 68.50 70.66 -27.31
N GLY A 4 67.78 69.59 -26.98
CA GLY A 4 68.01 68.24 -27.51
C GLY A 4 68.41 67.17 -26.49
N LEU A 5 67.51 66.19 -26.28
CA LEU A 5 67.72 64.75 -26.57
C LEU A 5 66.56 63.92 -25.98
N PRO A 6 65.95 62.98 -26.74
CA PRO A 6 64.82 62.18 -26.30
C PRO A 6 65.19 60.74 -25.86
N PHE A 7 64.40 60.23 -24.93
CA PHE A 7 63.93 58.85 -24.71
C PHE A 7 64.84 57.63 -25.00
N VAL A 8 65.17 56.88 -23.94
CA VAL A 8 65.29 55.40 -23.94
C VAL A 8 64.77 54.85 -22.60
N MET A 9 63.91 53.83 -22.69
CA MET A 9 63.43 52.95 -21.61
C MET A 9 64.57 52.30 -20.82
N LEU A 10 64.43 52.15 -19.50
CA LEU A 10 64.70 50.86 -18.86
C LEU A 10 64.02 50.78 -17.48
N SER A 11 63.27 49.70 -17.32
CA SER A 11 62.43 49.34 -16.18
C SER A 11 63.23 49.10 -14.91
N PHE A 12 62.84 49.74 -13.80
CA PHE A 12 63.30 49.37 -12.47
C PHE A 12 62.65 48.04 -12.06
N ALA A 13 63.46 46.99 -11.98
CA ALA A 13 63.07 45.74 -11.32
C ALA A 13 63.07 45.96 -9.80
N LEU A 14 61.88 46.17 -9.23
CA LEU A 14 61.66 45.99 -7.79
C LEU A 14 61.65 44.47 -7.52
N LEU A 15 62.58 44.01 -6.69
CA LEU A 15 62.58 42.66 -6.11
C LEU A 15 61.31 42.49 -5.27
N ALA A 16 60.27 41.88 -5.84
CA ALA A 16 59.12 41.39 -5.11
C ALA A 16 59.51 40.08 -4.40
N GLN A 17 59.42 40.06 -3.07
CA GLN A 17 59.43 38.83 -2.29
C GLN A 17 58.27 37.95 -2.77
N ALA A 18 58.58 36.69 -3.14
CA ALA A 18 57.56 35.70 -3.45
C ALA A 18 56.67 35.48 -2.21
N PRO A 19 55.34 35.44 -2.36
CA PRO A 19 54.47 35.02 -1.26
C PRO A 19 54.86 33.60 -0.86
N ARG A 20 55.04 33.36 0.44
CA ARG A 20 55.21 32.01 0.98
C ARG A 20 53.94 31.23 0.67
N ASP A 21 54.00 30.34 -0.30
CA ASP A 21 52.94 29.37 -0.58
C ASP A 21 52.66 28.56 0.69
N LEU A 22 51.59 28.91 1.38
CA LEU A 22 51.01 28.11 2.46
C LEU A 22 50.37 26.89 1.78
N ARG A 23 51.13 25.81 1.64
CA ARG A 23 50.58 24.50 1.27
C ARG A 23 49.95 23.89 2.52
N ILE A 24 48.63 23.99 2.61
CA ILE A 24 47.83 23.20 3.54
C ILE A 24 47.68 21.82 2.89
N GLU A 25 48.52 20.86 3.28
CA GLU A 25 48.24 19.45 2.99
C GLU A 25 47.15 18.99 3.97
N PRO A 26 45.97 18.54 3.51
CA PRO A 26 44.96 18.00 4.40
C PRO A 26 45.54 16.75 5.06
N VAL A 27 45.66 16.77 6.39
CA VAL A 27 45.86 15.55 7.16
C VAL A 27 44.62 14.70 6.90
N ALA A 28 44.78 13.56 6.25
CA ALA A 28 43.69 12.62 6.03
C ALA A 28 43.22 12.09 7.40
N VAL A 29 42.26 12.78 8.02
CA VAL A 29 41.53 12.24 9.16
C VAL A 29 40.63 11.15 8.57
N SER A 30 40.93 9.89 8.86
CA SER A 30 40.10 8.78 8.43
C SER A 30 38.70 8.95 9.02
N ASN A 31 37.69 9.14 8.18
CA ASN A 31 36.31 9.21 8.64
C ASN A 31 35.91 7.83 9.19
N PRO A 32 35.52 7.70 10.48
CA PRO A 32 35.09 6.43 11.06
C PRO A 32 33.89 5.81 10.34
N LEU A 33 33.18 6.56 9.50
CA LEU A 33 32.05 6.10 8.70
C LEU A 33 32.47 5.41 7.39
N HIS A 34 33.76 5.41 7.06
CA HIS A 34 34.35 4.96 5.79
C HIS A 34 34.76 3.47 5.77
N ASP A 35 34.59 2.77 6.90
CA ASP A 35 34.97 1.37 7.12
C ASP A 35 33.87 0.35 6.74
N ARG A 36 32.68 0.82 6.33
CA ARG A 36 31.54 -0.02 5.90
C ARG A 36 30.99 0.41 4.54
N GLY A 37 31.52 -0.20 3.47
CA GLY A 37 31.01 -0.01 2.11
C GLY A 37 30.92 1.46 1.69
N THR A 38 30.24 1.71 0.58
CA THR A 38 29.96 3.06 0.10
C THR A 38 28.61 3.53 0.65
N ARG A 39 28.42 4.84 0.78
CA ARG A 39 27.13 5.44 1.17
C ARG A 39 26.49 6.12 -0.03
N TRP A 40 25.17 5.92 -0.20
CA TRP A 40 24.37 6.51 -1.28
C TRP A 40 23.11 7.15 -0.70
N ALA A 41 22.64 8.25 -1.28
CA ALA A 41 21.45 8.93 -0.80
C ALA A 41 20.50 9.38 -1.93
N VAL A 42 19.21 9.09 -1.76
CA VAL A 42 18.12 9.79 -2.46
C VAL A 42 17.41 10.65 -1.42
N ILE A 43 17.35 11.95 -1.65
CA ILE A 43 16.86 12.96 -0.72
C ILE A 43 15.82 13.79 -1.44
N VAL A 44 14.60 13.82 -0.91
CA VAL A 44 13.45 14.46 -1.53
C VAL A 44 12.82 15.43 -0.55
N GLY A 45 12.60 16.68 -0.97
CA GLY A 45 11.96 17.70 -0.14
C GLY A 45 10.96 18.52 -0.93
N VAL A 46 9.69 18.48 -0.55
CA VAL A 46 8.63 19.16 -1.32
C VAL A 46 7.84 20.10 -0.43
N SER A 47 8.00 21.40 -0.68
CA SER A 47 7.23 22.46 -0.04
C SER A 47 6.18 23.06 -0.96
N SER A 48 6.51 23.20 -2.25
CA SER A 48 5.61 23.74 -3.26
C SER A 48 4.94 22.65 -4.08
N TYR A 49 3.62 22.71 -4.15
CA TYR A 49 2.77 21.74 -4.82
C TYR A 49 1.75 22.46 -5.72
N PRO A 50 2.01 22.62 -7.03
CA PRO A 50 1.13 23.35 -7.94
C PRO A 50 -0.32 22.83 -8.00
N ASN A 51 -0.53 21.54 -7.74
CA ASN A 51 -1.84 20.88 -7.81
C ASN A 51 -2.59 20.82 -6.47
N LEU A 52 -2.02 21.38 -5.39
CA LEU A 52 -2.64 21.43 -4.07
C LEU A 52 -3.09 22.85 -3.70
N PRO A 53 -4.14 23.00 -2.86
CA PRO A 53 -4.60 24.31 -2.43
C PRO A 53 -3.52 25.06 -1.61
N PRO A 54 -3.58 26.40 -1.52
CA PRO A 54 -2.61 27.19 -0.74
C PRO A 54 -2.45 26.75 0.72
N ALA A 55 -3.54 26.27 1.35
CA ALA A 55 -3.52 25.78 2.73
C ALA A 55 -2.77 24.44 2.91
N ALA A 56 -2.45 23.75 1.81
CA ALA A 56 -1.72 22.49 1.78
C ALA A 56 -0.27 22.66 1.31
N GLN A 57 0.21 23.90 1.13
CA GLN A 57 1.63 24.14 0.90
C GLN A 57 2.40 24.00 2.21
N LEU A 58 3.64 23.51 2.14
CA LEU A 58 4.57 23.54 3.26
C LEU A 58 5.57 24.67 3.04
N ARG A 59 6.33 25.02 4.07
CA ARG A 59 7.30 26.12 4.03
C ARG A 59 8.73 25.63 4.05
N PHE A 60 9.03 24.53 4.73
CA PHE A 60 10.41 24.18 5.06
C PHE A 60 10.86 22.78 4.64
N ALA A 61 9.95 21.90 4.18
CA ALA A 61 10.31 20.55 3.72
C ALA A 61 11.42 20.48 2.64
N HIS A 62 11.48 21.43 1.68
CA HIS A 62 12.59 21.50 0.72
C HIS A 62 13.93 21.83 1.39
N ARG A 63 13.90 22.73 2.37
CA ARG A 63 15.07 23.12 3.16
C ARG A 63 15.53 21.98 4.08
N ASP A 64 14.61 21.22 4.66
CA ASP A 64 14.90 20.01 5.41
C ASP A 64 15.74 19.03 4.58
N ALA A 65 15.36 18.83 3.31
CA ALA A 65 16.12 18.01 2.36
C ALA A 65 17.49 18.60 2.01
N ASP A 66 17.57 19.91 1.74
CA ASP A 66 18.81 20.59 1.39
C ASP A 66 19.83 20.53 2.55
N ASP A 67 19.37 20.73 3.79
CA ASP A 67 20.21 20.73 4.98
C ASP A 67 20.64 19.29 5.37
N PHE A 68 19.78 18.29 5.15
CA PHE A 68 20.18 16.89 5.31
C PHE A 68 21.21 16.45 4.25
N ALA A 69 21.04 16.87 3.00
CA ALA A 69 22.03 16.63 1.94
C ALA A 69 23.36 17.32 2.24
N THR A 70 23.31 18.55 2.76
CA THR A 70 24.49 19.31 3.18
C THR A 70 25.21 18.63 4.34
N PHE A 71 24.47 18.10 5.30
CA PHE A 71 25.03 17.31 6.40
C PHE A 71 25.77 16.07 5.89
N LEU A 72 25.16 15.27 5.00
CA LEU A 72 25.82 14.07 4.47
C LEU A 72 27.11 14.37 3.68
N ARG A 73 27.21 15.54 3.06
CA ARG A 73 28.44 16.01 2.40
C ARG A 73 29.52 16.48 3.38
N SER A 74 29.15 16.81 4.61
CA SER A 74 30.09 17.27 5.62
C SER A 74 30.92 16.11 6.16
N PHE A 75 32.03 16.41 6.84
CA PHE A 75 32.86 15.38 7.46
C PHE A 75 32.06 14.58 8.50
N GLU A 76 31.23 15.27 9.29
CA GLU A 76 30.34 14.71 10.31
C GLU A 76 29.32 13.73 9.72
N GLY A 77 28.79 14.02 8.53
CA GLY A 77 27.83 13.15 7.85
C GLY A 77 28.44 12.03 6.99
N GLY A 78 29.77 11.91 6.94
CA GLY A 78 30.45 10.84 6.22
C GLY A 78 31.22 11.28 4.98
N ALA A 79 31.25 12.58 4.67
CA ALA A 79 31.89 13.18 3.50
C ALA A 79 31.44 12.53 2.18
N LEU A 80 30.13 12.32 2.02
CA LEU A 80 29.58 11.66 0.84
C LEU A 80 29.90 12.46 -0.43
N PRO A 81 30.45 11.82 -1.48
CA PRO A 81 30.63 12.44 -2.78
C PRO A 81 29.33 13.00 -3.35
N GLY A 82 29.42 14.15 -4.03
CA GLY A 82 28.23 14.81 -4.58
C GLY A 82 27.45 13.94 -5.58
N ASP A 83 28.14 13.09 -6.35
CA ASP A 83 27.56 12.14 -7.29
C ASP A 83 26.91 10.92 -6.63
N HIS A 84 27.15 10.70 -5.33
CA HIS A 84 26.48 9.70 -4.50
C HIS A 84 25.20 10.21 -3.84
N ILE A 85 24.81 11.46 -4.10
CA ILE A 85 23.59 12.07 -3.59
C ILE A 85 22.71 12.50 -4.77
N ARG A 86 21.44 12.10 -4.76
CA ARG A 86 20.39 12.71 -5.60
C ARG A 86 19.46 13.50 -4.70
N LEU A 87 19.59 14.81 -4.77
CA LEU A 87 18.73 15.78 -4.09
C LEU A 87 17.68 16.29 -5.08
N LEU A 88 16.41 16.12 -4.74
CA LEU A 88 15.27 16.55 -5.55
C LEU A 88 14.35 17.43 -4.68
N SER A 89 14.35 18.73 -4.94
CA SER A 89 13.61 19.72 -4.16
C SER A 89 12.55 20.43 -5.00
N ASN A 90 11.37 20.65 -4.43
CA ASN A 90 10.23 21.36 -5.07
C ASN A 90 9.97 20.91 -6.51
N GLU A 91 10.04 21.80 -7.51
CA GLU A 91 9.74 21.49 -8.92
C GLU A 91 10.60 20.40 -9.54
N GLN A 92 11.73 20.04 -8.92
CA GLN A 92 12.58 18.93 -9.36
C GLN A 92 12.08 17.59 -8.84
N ALA A 93 11.33 17.58 -7.73
CA ALA A 93 10.78 16.41 -7.06
C ALA A 93 9.49 15.90 -7.73
N THR A 94 9.52 15.80 -9.06
CA THR A 94 8.44 15.16 -9.84
C THR A 94 8.47 13.66 -9.68
N LEU A 95 7.33 12.99 -9.84
CA LEU A 95 7.24 11.53 -9.78
C LEU A 95 8.24 10.85 -10.73
N ALA A 96 8.40 11.38 -11.95
CA ALA A 96 9.33 10.83 -12.93
C ALA A 96 10.79 10.92 -12.48
N GLN A 97 11.22 12.07 -11.94
CA GLN A 97 12.60 12.26 -11.48
C GLN A 97 12.90 11.44 -10.23
N VAL A 98 11.95 11.37 -9.28
CA VAL A 98 12.11 10.55 -8.07
C VAL A 98 12.16 9.07 -8.44
N ARG A 99 11.33 8.59 -9.37
CA ARG A 99 11.43 7.22 -9.90
C ARG A 99 12.77 6.95 -10.59
N ALA A 100 13.28 7.89 -11.39
CA ALA A 100 14.59 7.74 -12.03
C ALA A 100 15.72 7.62 -11.00
N ALA A 101 15.70 8.45 -9.95
CA ALA A 101 16.67 8.40 -8.86
C ALA A 101 16.55 7.10 -8.04
N LEU A 102 15.34 6.76 -7.59
CA LEU A 102 15.10 5.63 -6.68
C LEU A 102 15.16 4.27 -7.38
N HIS A 103 14.46 4.10 -8.49
CA HIS A 103 14.26 2.80 -9.14
C HIS A 103 15.36 2.43 -10.13
N THR A 104 16.16 3.40 -10.59
CA THR A 104 17.20 3.15 -11.59
C THR A 104 18.56 3.48 -11.01
N TRP A 105 18.85 4.76 -10.81
CA TRP A 105 20.18 5.21 -10.41
C TRP A 105 20.65 4.55 -9.09
N LEU A 106 19.82 4.56 -8.05
CA LEU A 106 20.20 4.02 -6.75
C LEU A 106 20.39 2.49 -6.80
N VAL A 107 19.54 1.78 -7.54
CA VAL A 107 19.61 0.31 -7.71
C VAL A 107 20.87 -0.10 -8.47
N ASP A 108 21.23 0.66 -9.51
CA ASP A 108 22.43 0.40 -10.31
C ASP A 108 23.72 0.76 -9.57
N SER A 109 23.65 1.69 -8.62
CA SER A 109 24.82 2.24 -7.90
C SER A 109 25.17 1.47 -6.63
N ALA A 110 24.18 1.08 -5.81
CA ALA A 110 24.43 0.54 -4.47
C ALA A 110 24.75 -0.98 -4.47
N GLY A 111 25.90 -1.33 -3.89
CA GLY A 111 26.37 -2.70 -3.71
C GLY A 111 25.97 -3.35 -2.39
N PRO A 112 26.28 -4.65 -2.19
CA PRO A 112 25.85 -5.40 -1.00
C PRO A 112 26.45 -4.95 0.34
N ALA A 113 27.62 -4.31 0.33
CA ALA A 113 28.27 -3.78 1.54
C ALA A 113 27.82 -2.35 1.88
N ASP A 114 27.04 -1.72 1.01
CA ASP A 114 26.75 -0.30 1.09
C ASP A 114 25.64 0.01 2.09
N ILE A 115 25.60 1.28 2.50
CA ILE A 115 24.52 1.88 3.29
C ILE A 115 23.76 2.87 2.40
N VAL A 116 22.44 2.74 2.35
CA VAL A 116 21.58 3.59 1.53
C VAL A 116 20.73 4.48 2.43
N TYR A 117 20.69 5.78 2.14
CA TYR A 117 19.78 6.74 2.74
C TYR A 117 18.63 7.06 1.78
N PHE A 118 17.40 6.92 2.27
CA PHE A 118 16.22 7.47 1.61
C PHE A 118 15.61 8.50 2.56
N PHE A 119 15.82 9.79 2.26
CA PHE A 119 15.27 10.90 3.02
C PHE A 119 14.08 11.50 2.27
N PHE A 120 12.97 11.70 2.98
CA PHE A 120 11.80 12.39 2.45
C PHE A 120 11.26 13.41 3.46
N ALA A 121 11.04 14.64 3.01
CA ALA A 121 10.28 15.65 3.74
C ALA A 121 9.14 16.18 2.87
N GLY A 122 7.90 16.13 3.37
CA GLY A 122 6.73 16.54 2.60
C GLY A 122 5.42 15.90 3.05
N HIS A 123 4.42 15.86 2.16
CA HIS A 123 3.14 15.22 2.44
C HIS A 123 3.17 13.70 2.23
N GLY A 124 2.59 12.98 3.18
CA GLY A 124 2.31 11.55 3.08
C GLY A 124 0.82 11.32 3.32
N VAL A 125 0.17 10.58 2.43
CA VAL A 125 -1.30 10.43 2.40
C VAL A 125 -1.69 8.96 2.30
N VAL A 126 -2.93 8.64 2.65
CA VAL A 126 -3.54 7.32 2.41
C VAL A 126 -4.83 7.52 1.64
N ASP A 127 -5.09 6.65 0.67
CA ASP A 127 -6.35 6.64 -0.06
C ASP A 127 -7.45 5.90 0.72
N ASP A 128 -8.64 5.81 0.12
CA ASP A 128 -9.79 5.14 0.73
C ASP A 128 -9.64 3.62 0.85
N GLN A 129 -8.60 3.04 0.24
CA GLN A 129 -8.24 1.63 0.30
C GLN A 129 -7.09 1.37 1.30
N ASP A 130 -6.73 2.37 2.12
CA ASP A 130 -5.58 2.36 3.04
C ASP A 130 -4.22 2.20 2.33
N GLU A 131 -4.15 2.41 1.01
CA GLU A 131 -2.88 2.46 0.28
C GLU A 131 -2.24 3.83 0.48
N GLY A 132 -0.95 3.84 0.83
CA GLY A 132 -0.26 5.07 1.17
C GLY A 132 0.68 5.57 0.07
N TYR A 133 0.82 6.89 0.00
CA TYR A 133 1.60 7.58 -1.02
C TYR A 133 2.44 8.69 -0.40
N LEU A 134 3.64 8.89 -0.95
CA LEU A 134 4.38 10.13 -0.85
C LEU A 134 3.87 11.08 -1.94
N VAL A 135 3.53 12.32 -1.56
CA VAL A 135 3.06 13.34 -2.50
C VAL A 135 4.27 14.02 -3.12
N MET A 136 4.42 13.87 -4.43
CA MET A 136 5.46 14.51 -5.24
C MET A 136 5.00 15.92 -5.65
N SER A 137 5.90 16.73 -6.21
CA SER A 137 5.54 18.10 -6.59
C SER A 137 4.40 18.16 -7.62
N ASP A 138 4.36 17.20 -8.54
CA ASP A 138 3.39 17.10 -9.63
C ASP A 138 2.21 16.14 -9.34
N THR A 139 2.09 15.64 -8.11
CA THR A 139 0.97 14.76 -7.73
C THR A 139 -0.36 15.49 -7.82
N ASP A 140 -1.35 14.88 -8.48
CA ASP A 140 -2.74 15.30 -8.51
C ASP A 140 -3.54 14.52 -7.45
N PRO A 141 -4.09 15.18 -6.42
CA PRO A 141 -4.89 14.51 -5.39
C PRO A 141 -6.16 13.81 -5.91
N GLN A 142 -6.67 14.18 -7.09
CA GLN A 142 -7.80 13.51 -7.73
C GLN A 142 -7.39 12.26 -8.52
N ASN A 143 -6.08 12.10 -8.78
CA ASN A 143 -5.52 11.00 -9.54
C ASN A 143 -4.27 10.44 -8.84
N LEU A 144 -4.42 10.16 -7.54
CA LEU A 144 -3.33 9.78 -6.65
C LEU A 144 -2.62 8.49 -7.10
N HIS A 145 -3.36 7.48 -7.57
CA HIS A 145 -2.78 6.23 -8.06
C HIS A 145 -1.80 6.40 -9.23
N ALA A 146 -2.06 7.35 -10.12
CA ALA A 146 -1.23 7.55 -11.31
C ALA A 146 -0.09 8.55 -11.10
N THR A 147 -0.26 9.49 -10.16
CA THR A 147 0.60 10.68 -10.02
C THR A 147 1.28 10.80 -8.65
N GLY A 148 0.91 9.97 -7.67
CA GLY A 148 1.60 9.81 -6.39
C GLY A 148 2.67 8.71 -6.46
N LEU A 149 3.66 8.78 -5.56
CA LEU A 149 4.63 7.71 -5.38
C LEU A 149 4.12 6.75 -4.30
N SER A 150 3.66 5.57 -4.68
CA SER A 150 3.06 4.63 -3.71
C SER A 150 4.12 4.02 -2.79
N PHE A 151 3.75 3.73 -1.54
CA PHE A 151 4.64 3.06 -0.59
C PHE A 151 4.99 1.64 -1.04
N GLN A 152 4.10 0.98 -1.80
CA GLN A 152 4.40 -0.31 -2.41
C GLN A 152 5.55 -0.21 -3.41
N GLU A 153 5.59 0.83 -4.26
CA GLU A 153 6.69 1.04 -5.21
C GLU A 153 8.02 1.34 -4.51
N VAL A 154 7.97 2.15 -3.44
CA VAL A 154 9.13 2.44 -2.61
C VAL A 154 9.64 1.16 -1.94
N ASP A 155 8.74 0.39 -1.32
CA ASP A 155 9.07 -0.86 -0.63
C ASP A 155 9.64 -1.90 -1.58
N GLN A 156 9.02 -2.12 -2.73
CA GLN A 156 9.53 -3.05 -3.75
C GLN A 156 10.97 -2.69 -4.17
N THR A 157 11.30 -1.39 -4.22
CA THR A 157 12.65 -0.97 -4.57
C THR A 157 13.63 -1.15 -3.43
N LEU A 158 13.28 -0.69 -2.23
CA LEU A 158 14.17 -0.73 -1.08
C LEU A 158 14.37 -2.14 -0.54
N SER A 159 13.34 -2.97 -0.59
CA SER A 159 13.31 -4.33 -0.04
C SER A 159 13.74 -5.37 -1.06
N ASP A 160 13.20 -5.36 -2.28
CA ASP A 160 13.41 -6.46 -3.23
C ASP A 160 14.56 -6.20 -4.21
N ARG A 161 14.73 -4.95 -4.65
CA ARG A 161 15.65 -4.62 -5.77
C ARG A 161 17.02 -4.14 -5.30
N LEU A 162 17.09 -3.35 -4.24
CA LEU A 162 18.37 -2.94 -3.67
C LEU A 162 19.13 -4.14 -3.11
N ARG A 163 20.45 -4.04 -3.06
CA ARG A 163 21.34 -5.06 -2.48
C ARG A 163 22.01 -4.63 -1.18
N ALA A 164 21.95 -3.34 -0.85
CA ALA A 164 22.59 -2.73 0.33
C ALA A 164 22.35 -3.51 1.63
N SER A 165 23.36 -3.52 2.49
CA SER A 165 23.35 -4.22 3.78
C SER A 165 22.42 -3.55 4.79
N LEU A 166 22.33 -2.22 4.72
CA LEU A 166 21.50 -1.38 5.56
C LEU A 166 20.83 -0.30 4.73
N VAL A 167 19.52 -0.17 4.88
CA VAL A 167 18.74 0.95 4.35
C VAL A 167 18.27 1.82 5.51
N VAL A 168 18.63 3.09 5.49
CA VAL A 168 18.21 4.12 6.44
C VAL A 168 17.13 4.96 5.77
N VAL A 169 15.91 4.85 6.26
CA VAL A 169 14.78 5.66 5.81
C VAL A 169 14.53 6.75 6.85
N VAL A 170 14.58 8.00 6.43
CA VAL A 170 14.25 9.16 7.27
C VAL A 170 13.09 9.87 6.63
N ALA A 171 11.98 10.00 7.35
CA ALA A 171 10.78 10.62 6.79
C ALA A 171 10.20 11.68 7.74
N ASP A 172 10.36 12.94 7.35
CA ASP A 172 9.61 14.05 7.90
C ASP A 172 8.32 14.25 7.12
N ALA A 173 7.43 13.27 7.29
CA ALA A 173 6.13 13.21 6.64
C ALA A 173 4.99 13.17 7.68
N CYS A 174 3.76 13.38 7.20
CA CYS A 174 2.50 13.49 7.96
C CYS A 174 2.10 14.91 8.41
N HIS A 175 2.37 15.91 7.57
CA HIS A 175 1.81 17.26 7.69
C HIS A 175 0.33 17.39 7.27
N ALA A 176 -0.24 16.45 6.50
CA ALA A 176 -1.61 16.52 6.00
C ALA A 176 -2.50 15.37 6.46
N GLY A 177 -3.80 15.62 6.57
CA GLY A 177 -4.87 14.61 6.72
C GLY A 177 -5.28 13.97 5.40
N ARG A 178 -6.46 13.33 5.39
CA ARG A 178 -7.04 12.58 4.26
C ARG A 178 -7.07 13.42 2.97
N LEU A 179 -6.08 13.25 2.11
CA LEU A 179 -5.96 13.93 0.83
C LEU A 179 -6.63 13.05 -0.24
N GLY A 180 -7.96 13.12 -0.30
CA GLY A 180 -8.78 12.38 -1.25
C GLY A 180 -10.18 12.97 -1.44
N TRP A 181 -10.54 13.24 -2.71
CA TRP A 181 -11.83 13.58 -3.34
C TRP A 181 -12.78 14.65 -2.73
N SER A 182 -12.75 14.97 -1.43
CA SER A 182 -13.76 15.84 -0.83
C SER A 182 -13.35 16.80 0.29
N SER A 183 -12.20 16.66 0.97
CA SER A 183 -11.77 17.68 1.96
C SER A 183 -10.29 17.54 2.36
N TYR A 184 -9.48 18.58 2.18
CA TYR A 184 -8.20 18.72 2.89
C TYR A 184 -8.46 19.28 4.29
N ASP A 185 -8.10 18.55 5.35
CA ASP A 185 -8.13 19.04 6.73
C ASP A 185 -6.71 19.04 7.32
N PRO A 186 -6.09 20.22 7.53
CA PRO A 186 -4.73 20.32 8.09
C PRO A 186 -4.66 19.96 9.58
N LYS A 187 -5.78 19.76 10.26
CA LYS A 187 -5.82 19.43 11.70
C LYS A 187 -5.92 17.93 11.98
N VAL A 188 -6.15 17.11 10.95
CA VAL A 188 -6.27 15.66 11.08
C VAL A 188 -4.96 15.02 10.64
N PRO A 189 -4.32 14.17 11.45
CA PRO A 189 -3.10 13.48 11.06
C PRO A 189 -3.37 12.43 9.97
N SER A 190 -2.48 12.32 8.98
CA SER A 190 -2.48 11.21 8.04
C SER A 190 -1.94 9.95 8.70
N ARG A 191 -2.54 8.81 8.35
CA ARG A 191 -2.09 7.48 8.77
C ARG A 191 -0.94 6.94 7.93
N ALA A 192 -0.35 7.74 7.02
CA ALA A 192 0.73 7.32 6.13
C ALA A 192 1.98 6.78 6.85
N ASN A 193 2.22 7.16 8.11
CA ASN A 193 3.29 6.57 8.92
C ASN A 193 3.06 5.09 9.27
N GLU A 194 1.85 4.55 9.16
CA GLU A 194 1.59 3.11 9.32
C GLU A 194 2.18 2.28 8.17
N PRO A 195 1.80 2.50 6.89
CA PRO A 195 2.40 1.78 5.78
C PRO A 195 3.89 2.11 5.60
N LEU A 196 4.33 3.34 5.85
CA LEU A 196 5.75 3.70 5.79
C LEU A 196 6.59 2.94 6.84
N ALA A 197 6.04 2.69 8.04
CA ALA A 197 6.69 1.85 9.05
C ALA A 197 6.74 0.36 8.66
N LYS A 198 5.93 -0.09 7.68
CA LYS A 198 5.93 -1.48 7.18
C LYS A 198 6.94 -1.71 6.06
N ILE A 199 7.43 -0.66 5.38
CA ILE A 199 8.50 -0.76 4.37
C ILE A 199 9.69 -1.51 4.94
N GLY A 200 10.26 -2.46 4.21
CA GLY A 200 11.41 -3.22 4.64
C GLY A 200 11.01 -4.59 5.20
N HIS A 201 11.09 -5.59 4.32
CA HIS A 201 10.98 -7.02 4.64
C HIS A 201 12.25 -7.79 4.24
N GLY A 202 12.33 -9.04 4.70
CA GLY A 202 13.49 -9.92 4.50
C GLY A 202 14.56 -9.76 5.58
N ASP A 203 15.70 -10.43 5.38
CA ASP A 203 16.76 -10.57 6.38
C ASP A 203 17.74 -9.37 6.45
N ARG A 204 17.54 -8.34 5.62
CA ARG A 204 18.43 -7.16 5.57
C ARG A 204 18.15 -6.13 6.65
N GLY A 205 19.14 -5.26 6.90
CA GLY A 205 19.02 -4.16 7.85
C GLY A 205 18.12 -3.03 7.34
N PHE A 206 17.14 -2.62 8.15
CA PHE A 206 16.34 -1.42 7.93
C PHE A 206 16.29 -0.58 9.20
N LEU A 207 16.74 0.67 9.11
CA LEU A 207 16.55 1.69 10.13
C LEU A 207 15.55 2.73 9.61
N LYS A 208 14.36 2.81 10.18
CA LYS A 208 13.33 3.80 9.80
C LYS A 208 13.17 4.80 10.93
N LEU A 209 13.36 6.07 10.63
CA LEU A 209 13.16 7.20 11.53
C LEU A 209 12.03 8.08 10.96
N LEU A 210 10.87 8.04 11.60
CA LEU A 210 9.66 8.74 11.15
C LEU A 210 9.34 9.88 12.11
N ALA A 211 8.87 11.00 11.58
CA ALA A 211 8.65 12.21 12.37
C ALA A 211 7.56 12.11 13.44
N THR A 212 6.55 11.23 13.26
CA THR A 212 5.38 11.18 14.14
C THR A 212 4.88 9.76 14.41
N ARG A 213 4.11 9.58 15.49
CA ARG A 213 3.27 8.40 15.73
C ARG A 213 1.99 8.45 14.87
N PRO A 214 1.25 7.34 14.67
CA PRO A 214 0.09 7.27 13.76
C PRO A 214 -1.05 8.28 13.96
N SER A 215 -1.09 8.96 15.12
CA SER A 215 -2.14 9.91 15.50
C SER A 215 -1.61 11.32 15.77
N GLU A 216 -0.39 11.63 15.32
CA GLU A 216 0.29 12.91 15.57
C GLU A 216 0.63 13.62 14.27
N LEU A 217 0.57 14.95 14.29
CA LEU A 217 0.95 15.84 13.18
C LEU A 217 2.45 16.12 13.21
N SER A 218 3.06 16.28 12.03
CA SER A 218 4.42 16.85 11.95
C SER A 218 4.33 18.37 11.90
N PHE A 219 5.13 19.07 12.71
CA PHE A 219 5.14 20.52 12.81
C PHE A 219 6.34 21.14 12.08
N GLU A 220 6.10 22.25 11.38
CA GLU A 220 7.15 23.09 10.79
C GLU A 220 7.05 24.56 11.26
N ASN A 221 8.20 25.19 11.55
CA ASN A 221 8.22 26.54 12.09
C ASN A 221 9.56 27.26 11.88
N GLU A 222 9.51 28.58 11.69
CA GLU A 222 10.68 29.46 11.54
C GLU A 222 11.59 29.50 12.78
N LYS A 223 11.04 29.22 13.97
CA LYS A 223 11.79 29.24 15.24
C LYS A 223 12.93 28.23 15.30
N TRP A 224 12.92 27.21 14.45
CA TRP A 224 13.94 26.17 14.37
C TRP A 224 14.90 26.54 13.25
N ASP A 225 16.00 27.22 13.59
CA ASP A 225 17.08 27.65 12.70
C ASP A 225 16.61 28.41 11.42
N GLY A 226 15.60 29.25 11.56
CA GLY A 226 15.05 30.02 10.44
C GLY A 226 14.08 29.23 9.55
N GLY A 227 13.68 28.02 9.94
CA GLY A 227 12.63 27.25 9.29
C GLY A 227 12.99 25.80 9.03
N HIS A 228 12.34 24.89 9.76
CA HIS A 228 12.48 23.43 9.61
C HIS A 228 11.21 22.69 10.04
N GLY A 229 11.09 21.42 9.65
CA GLY A 229 10.33 20.43 10.40
C GLY A 229 11.02 20.13 11.74
N VAL A 230 10.26 20.05 12.85
CA VAL A 230 10.85 19.86 14.19
C VAL A 230 11.65 18.58 14.31
N PHE A 231 11.22 17.53 13.61
CA PHE A 231 11.91 16.25 13.60
C PHE A 231 13.24 16.34 12.87
N THR A 232 13.25 16.87 11.64
CA THR A 232 14.49 17.07 10.89
C THR A 232 15.46 18.00 11.61
N TYR A 233 14.97 19.10 12.18
CA TYR A 233 15.78 19.99 13.01
C TYR A 233 16.44 19.26 14.16
N SER A 234 15.66 18.52 14.96
CA SER A 234 16.17 17.81 16.14
C SER A 234 17.15 16.70 15.76
N LEU A 235 16.91 16.01 14.65
CA LEU A 235 17.79 14.97 14.14
C LEU A 235 19.14 15.58 13.71
N LEU A 236 19.12 16.64 12.89
CA LEU A 236 20.34 17.32 12.45
C LEU A 236 21.09 17.99 13.61
N GLU A 237 20.38 18.57 14.58
CA GLU A 237 20.96 19.11 15.81
C GLU A 237 21.75 18.03 16.54
N GLY A 238 21.16 16.84 16.76
CA GLY A 238 21.83 15.72 17.42
C GLY A 238 23.03 15.19 16.62
N LEU A 239 22.85 14.94 15.32
CA LEU A 239 23.88 14.39 14.44
C LEU A 239 25.10 15.31 14.27
N ARG A 240 24.97 16.61 14.55
CA ARG A 240 26.07 17.57 14.54
C ARG A 240 26.93 17.55 15.81
N GLY A 241 26.65 16.65 16.77
CA GLY A 241 27.48 16.47 17.95
C GLY A 241 26.71 16.10 19.23
N PRO A 242 25.69 16.88 19.64
CA PRO A 242 24.97 16.67 20.91
C PRO A 242 24.38 15.28 21.16
N ALA A 243 24.22 14.45 20.12
CA ALA A 243 23.80 13.07 20.29
C ALA A 243 24.94 12.14 20.77
N ASP A 244 26.21 12.52 20.69
CA ASP A 244 27.34 11.73 21.22
C ASP A 244 27.29 11.71 22.75
N LEU A 245 26.65 10.69 23.31
CA LEU A 245 26.36 10.61 24.73
C LEU A 245 27.52 10.00 25.52
N ASP A 246 28.33 9.14 24.88
CA ASP A 246 29.48 8.50 25.52
C ASP A 246 30.81 9.22 25.27
N GLY A 247 30.84 10.18 24.35
CA GLY A 247 32.00 11.00 24.02
C GLY A 247 33.05 10.24 23.23
N ASP A 248 32.68 9.16 22.53
CA ASP A 248 33.57 8.38 21.67
C ASP A 248 33.79 9.02 20.28
N HIS A 249 33.17 10.19 20.05
CA HIS A 249 33.18 10.95 18.81
C HIS A 249 32.46 10.27 17.63
N VAL A 250 31.70 9.20 17.88
CA VAL A 250 30.93 8.46 16.88
C VAL A 250 29.48 8.37 17.31
N ILE A 251 28.61 9.11 16.62
CA ILE A 251 27.17 9.06 16.90
C ILE A 251 26.59 7.79 16.28
N ARG A 252 26.11 6.90 17.14
CA ARG A 252 25.45 5.65 16.78
C ARG A 252 23.96 5.85 16.52
N ALA A 253 23.33 4.87 15.86
CA ALA A 253 21.89 4.90 15.62
C ALA A 253 21.07 5.05 16.91
N SER A 254 21.42 4.32 17.97
CA SER A 254 20.78 4.47 19.29
C SER A 254 20.84 5.89 19.83
N GLU A 255 21.98 6.55 19.67
CA GLU A 255 22.23 7.87 20.23
C GLU A 255 21.44 8.97 19.51
N ALA A 256 21.41 8.94 18.18
CA ALA A 256 20.58 9.88 17.44
C ALA A 256 19.09 9.63 17.66
N ILE A 257 18.68 8.36 17.78
CA ILE A 257 17.30 7.99 18.15
C ILE A 257 16.96 8.58 19.52
N ASP A 258 17.81 8.35 20.52
CA ASP A 258 17.60 8.83 21.89
C ASP A 258 17.50 10.36 21.92
N PHE A 259 18.41 11.04 21.23
CA PHE A 259 18.44 12.50 21.17
C PHE A 259 17.15 13.05 20.55
N ALA A 260 16.79 12.61 19.34
CA ALA A 260 15.58 13.05 18.66
C ALA A 260 14.31 12.71 19.47
N SER A 261 14.26 11.54 20.11
CA SER A 261 13.11 11.10 20.92
C SER A 261 12.88 11.95 22.17
N ARG A 262 13.93 12.60 22.71
CA ARG A 262 13.79 13.57 23.81
C ARG A 262 13.52 14.97 23.29
N ARG A 263 14.24 15.37 22.24
CA ARG A 263 14.28 16.75 21.75
C ARG A 263 12.99 17.17 21.05
N VAL A 264 12.37 16.29 20.26
CA VAL A 264 11.13 16.61 19.54
C VAL A 264 9.95 16.88 20.49
N PRO A 265 9.67 16.04 21.52
CA PRO A 265 8.64 16.34 22.52
C PRO A 265 8.95 17.61 23.32
N GLU A 266 10.22 17.85 23.67
CA GLU A 266 10.64 19.07 24.38
C GLU A 266 10.27 20.33 23.58
N LEU A 267 10.58 20.36 22.29
CA LEU A 267 10.34 21.52 21.42
C LEU A 267 8.88 21.72 21.02
N THR A 268 8.06 20.68 21.15
CA THR A 268 6.62 20.68 20.80
C THR A 268 5.70 20.70 22.00
N GLY A 269 6.22 20.61 23.23
CA GLY A 269 5.40 20.45 24.43
C GLY A 269 4.67 19.10 24.49
N GLY A 270 5.27 18.05 23.90
CA GLY A 270 4.72 16.70 23.87
C GLY A 270 3.66 16.46 22.79
N LEU A 271 3.53 17.35 21.79
CA LEU A 271 2.56 17.22 20.71
C LEU A 271 3.02 16.30 19.57
N GLN A 272 4.33 16.05 19.47
CA GLN A 272 4.93 15.21 18.44
C GLN A 272 5.98 14.29 19.06
N HIS A 273 5.95 13.02 18.67
CA HIS A 273 6.91 12.00 19.07
C HIS A 273 7.43 11.25 17.84
N PRO A 274 8.75 11.19 17.64
CA PRO A 274 9.33 10.37 16.57
C PRO A 274 8.97 8.89 16.75
N ARG A 275 8.88 8.18 15.64
CA ARG A 275 8.68 6.74 15.59
C ARG A 275 9.84 6.07 14.90
N VAL A 276 10.40 5.07 15.57
CA VAL A 276 11.47 4.24 15.03
C VAL A 276 10.92 2.87 14.63
N ALA A 277 11.35 2.34 13.49
CA ALA A 277 10.94 1.01 13.03
C ALA A 277 12.06 0.30 12.27
N GLY A 278 11.85 -1.00 12.02
CA GLY A 278 12.77 -1.85 11.24
C GLY A 278 13.62 -2.77 12.10
N THR A 279 14.54 -3.46 11.42
CA THR A 279 15.46 -4.44 12.01
C THR A 279 16.87 -3.97 11.73
N PHE A 280 17.60 -3.50 12.75
CA PHE A 280 18.95 -2.94 12.58
C PHE A 280 19.80 -3.18 13.84
N ASP A 281 21.12 -3.06 13.69
CA ASP A 281 22.03 -2.98 14.84
C ASP A 281 22.07 -1.53 15.33
N VAL A 282 21.65 -1.32 16.58
CA VAL A 282 21.57 0.00 17.21
C VAL A 282 22.94 0.69 17.32
N ARG A 283 24.04 -0.07 17.23
CA ARG A 283 25.41 0.43 17.33
C ARG A 283 26.01 0.89 16.00
N VAL A 284 25.24 0.83 14.90
CA VAL A 284 25.69 1.32 13.59
C VAL A 284 26.09 2.79 13.69
N PRO A 285 27.32 3.16 13.28
CA PRO A 285 27.74 4.55 13.17
C PRO A 285 26.96 5.29 12.07
N ILE A 286 26.31 6.39 12.42
CA ILE A 286 25.53 7.21 11.48
C ILE A 286 26.06 8.64 11.31
N ALA A 287 26.81 9.15 12.29
CA ALA A 287 27.48 10.44 12.21
C ALA A 287 28.78 10.46 13.02
N VAL A 288 29.62 11.46 12.80
CA VAL A 288 30.85 11.74 13.57
C VAL A 288 30.63 13.04 14.32
N ALA A 289 30.87 13.05 15.63
CA ALA A 289 30.78 14.28 16.41
C ALA A 289 32.06 15.11 16.24
N PRO A 290 31.97 16.45 16.09
CA PRO A 290 33.15 17.30 16.00
C PRO A 290 33.91 17.29 17.34
N GLN A 291 35.25 17.35 17.26
CA GLN A 291 36.12 17.36 18.46
C GLN A 291 35.82 18.52 19.43
N SER A 292 35.19 19.59 18.94
CA SER A 292 34.79 20.77 19.71
C SER A 292 33.34 20.75 20.20
N ALA A 293 32.58 19.68 19.99
CA ALA A 293 31.21 19.58 20.49
C ALA A 293 31.21 19.65 22.02
N PRO A 294 30.38 20.52 22.65
CA PRO A 294 30.21 20.48 24.09
C PRO A 294 29.63 19.10 24.44
N ALA A 295 30.36 18.32 25.24
CA ALA A 295 29.83 17.08 25.80
C ALA A 295 28.50 17.40 26.48
N PHE A 296 27.41 16.79 26.03
CA PHE A 296 26.17 16.85 26.79
C PHE A 296 26.46 16.12 28.10
N GLN A 297 26.65 16.87 29.19
CA GLN A 297 26.99 16.29 30.48
C GLN A 297 25.79 15.51 31.00
N ILE A 298 25.73 14.22 30.65
CA ILE A 298 25.07 13.24 31.47
C ILE A 298 26.14 12.78 32.47
N ASP A 299 25.85 12.96 33.74
CA ASP A 299 26.69 12.54 34.86
C ASP A 299 27.19 11.10 34.60
N ARG A 300 28.52 10.89 34.63
CA ARG A 300 29.21 9.65 34.19
C ARG A 300 28.95 8.47 35.15
N ALA A 301 27.70 8.07 35.31
CA ALA A 301 27.41 6.71 35.72
C ALA A 301 27.66 5.83 34.49
N ARG A 302 28.63 4.91 34.57
CA ARG A 302 28.79 3.86 33.54
C ARG A 302 27.42 3.26 33.28
N GLY A 303 26.88 3.51 32.09
CA GLY A 303 25.58 2.98 31.73
C GLY A 303 25.59 1.46 31.81
N VAL A 304 24.46 0.91 32.19
CA VAL A 304 24.23 -0.48 32.53
C VAL A 304 23.70 -1.19 31.30
N GLU A 305 24.24 -2.35 30.98
CA GLU A 305 23.68 -3.24 29.96
C GLU A 305 22.41 -3.90 30.51
N VAL A 306 21.33 -3.83 29.75
CA VAL A 306 20.05 -4.45 30.08
C VAL A 306 19.69 -5.46 28.99
N GLU A 307 19.66 -6.74 29.36
CA GLU A 307 19.15 -7.81 28.49
C GLU A 307 17.66 -8.03 28.77
N VAL A 308 16.82 -7.75 27.80
CA VAL A 308 15.37 -7.93 27.90
C VAL A 308 14.94 -9.16 27.11
N THR A 309 14.29 -10.12 27.77
CA THR A 309 13.77 -11.34 27.13
C THR A 309 12.25 -11.35 27.14
N GLY A 310 11.61 -11.79 26.06
CA GLY A 310 10.14 -11.76 25.95
C GLY A 310 9.62 -12.17 24.57
N PRO A 311 8.33 -11.91 24.28
CA PRO A 311 7.73 -12.26 22.99
C PRO A 311 8.43 -11.56 21.83
N ALA A 312 8.70 -12.29 20.74
CA ALA A 312 9.33 -11.73 19.55
C ALA A 312 8.55 -10.54 18.97
N ASN A 313 9.26 -9.58 18.37
CA ASN A 313 8.74 -8.33 17.81
C ASN A 313 8.09 -7.35 18.80
N SER A 314 8.13 -7.62 20.11
CA SER A 314 7.69 -6.65 21.12
C SER A 314 8.61 -5.44 21.10
N ALA A 315 8.04 -4.24 20.94
CA ALA A 315 8.76 -2.97 20.97
C ALA A 315 8.97 -2.53 22.42
N LEU A 316 10.20 -2.18 22.78
CA LEU A 316 10.57 -1.84 24.15
C LEU A 316 10.91 -0.38 24.29
N TYR A 317 10.48 0.20 25.41
CA TYR A 317 10.75 1.58 25.76
C TYR A 317 11.28 1.69 27.18
N LEU A 318 12.27 2.55 27.36
CA LEU A 318 12.75 3.00 28.66
C LEU A 318 12.63 4.52 28.71
N ASP A 319 11.95 5.05 29.71
CA ASP A 319 11.63 6.47 29.86
C ASP A 319 10.93 7.05 28.64
N ASN A 320 10.01 6.26 28.06
CA ASN A 320 9.32 6.53 26.80
C ASN A 320 10.22 6.61 25.55
N ILE A 321 11.48 6.23 25.66
CA ILE A 321 12.45 6.19 24.56
C ILE A 321 12.50 4.77 24.00
N PHE A 322 12.29 4.62 22.69
CA PHE A 322 12.33 3.33 22.03
C PHE A 322 13.74 2.73 22.05
N ARG A 323 13.88 1.52 22.58
CA ARG A 323 15.16 0.82 22.75
C ARG A 323 15.39 -0.31 21.75
N GLY A 324 14.37 -0.69 20.98
CA GLY A 324 14.44 -1.75 20.00
C GLY A 324 13.28 -2.75 20.12
N LYS A 325 13.29 -3.75 19.24
CA LYS A 325 12.34 -4.88 19.29
C LYS A 325 13.05 -6.16 19.72
N ILE A 326 12.34 -6.99 20.49
CA ILE A 326 12.83 -8.32 20.85
C ILE A 326 12.96 -9.16 19.58
N ARG A 327 14.17 -9.68 19.33
CA ARG A 327 14.47 -10.48 18.14
C ARG A 327 13.71 -11.81 18.17
N ALA A 328 13.65 -12.52 17.03
CA ALA A 328 13.08 -13.87 16.96
C ALA A 328 13.74 -14.86 17.94
N ALA A 329 15.03 -14.65 18.26
CA ALA A 329 15.77 -15.40 19.27
C ALA A 329 15.32 -15.13 20.73
N GLY A 330 14.35 -14.23 20.95
CA GLY A 330 13.71 -14.00 22.24
C GLY A 330 14.38 -12.99 23.15
N SER A 331 15.40 -12.26 22.68
CA SER A 331 16.08 -11.21 23.46
C SER A 331 16.35 -9.91 22.69
N LEU A 332 16.45 -8.82 23.44
CA LEU A 332 16.97 -7.51 23.05
C LEU A 332 18.04 -7.10 24.07
N ARG A 333 19.16 -6.56 23.62
CA ARG A 333 20.15 -5.92 24.51
C ARG A 333 20.10 -4.42 24.34
N ILE A 334 20.12 -3.71 25.46
CA ILE A 334 20.08 -2.27 25.55
C ILE A 334 21.34 -1.85 26.31
N ASP A 335 22.22 -1.11 25.65
CA ASP A 335 23.47 -0.65 26.24
C ASP A 335 23.30 0.76 26.84
N ALA A 336 24.20 1.13 27.73
CA ALA A 336 24.36 2.48 28.25
C ALA A 336 23.14 3.09 28.99
N VAL A 337 22.33 2.28 29.70
CA VAL A 337 21.20 2.82 30.51
C VAL A 337 21.70 3.35 31.84
N ALA A 338 21.33 4.56 32.25
CA ALA A 338 21.73 5.10 33.56
C ALA A 338 21.27 4.16 34.71
N PRO A 339 21.99 4.09 35.84
CA PRO A 339 21.45 3.49 37.06
C PRO A 339 20.32 4.35 37.65
N GLY A 340 19.34 3.73 38.28
CA GLY A 340 18.21 4.41 38.91
C GLY A 340 16.84 3.89 38.44
N PRO A 341 15.75 4.56 38.84
CA PRO A 341 14.40 4.21 38.40
C PRO A 341 14.16 4.68 36.95
N HIS A 342 13.63 3.79 36.13
CA HIS A 342 13.22 4.06 34.75
C HIS A 342 11.77 3.64 34.55
N ALA A 343 11.01 4.47 33.82
CA ALA A 343 9.73 4.01 33.29
C ALA A 343 10.02 2.93 32.24
N PHE A 344 9.37 1.79 32.36
CA PHE A 344 9.54 0.67 31.44
C PHE A 344 8.21 0.41 30.76
N SER A 345 8.21 0.35 29.44
CA SER A 345 7.05 -0.15 28.72
C SER A 345 7.40 -1.05 27.55
N ALA A 346 6.46 -1.92 27.20
CA ALA A 346 6.56 -2.83 26.08
C ALA A 346 5.25 -2.85 25.29
N ASP A 347 5.32 -2.56 23.99
CA ASP A 347 4.20 -2.75 23.08
C ASP A 347 4.32 -4.11 22.40
N PHE A 348 3.29 -4.92 22.51
CA PHE A 348 3.26 -6.26 21.91
C PHE A 348 2.67 -6.21 20.50
N PRO A 349 3.01 -7.17 19.61
CA PRO A 349 2.47 -7.21 18.25
C PRO A 349 0.94 -7.26 18.17
N ASP A 350 0.28 -7.79 19.20
CA ASP A 350 -1.18 -7.88 19.30
C ASP A 350 -1.86 -6.56 19.70
N GLY A 351 -1.07 -5.53 20.04
CA GLY A 351 -1.52 -4.21 20.47
C GLY A 351 -1.77 -4.08 21.98
N ALA A 352 -1.45 -5.10 22.78
CA ALA A 352 -1.33 -4.93 24.22
C ALA A 352 -0.10 -4.06 24.54
N SER A 353 -0.14 -3.37 25.68
CA SER A 353 1.03 -2.72 26.26
C SER A 353 1.24 -3.22 27.69
N LEU A 354 2.50 -3.27 28.10
CA LEU A 354 2.91 -3.41 29.50
C LEU A 354 3.55 -2.08 29.90
N ASP A 355 3.13 -1.54 31.03
CA ASP A 355 3.72 -0.34 31.63
C ASP A 355 4.16 -0.66 33.06
N GLY A 356 5.30 -0.12 33.47
CA GLY A 356 5.84 -0.31 34.80
C GLY A 356 7.06 0.55 35.08
N THR A 357 7.74 0.23 36.17
CA THR A 357 9.00 0.86 36.53
C THR A 357 10.01 -0.24 36.80
N ILE A 358 11.22 -0.09 36.25
CA ILE A 358 12.37 -0.90 36.62
C ILE A 358 13.36 -0.03 37.38
N THR A 359 14.10 -0.60 38.33
CA THR A 359 15.18 0.11 39.01
C THR A 359 16.48 -0.59 38.68
N LEU A 360 17.36 0.10 37.98
CA LEU A 360 18.65 -0.43 37.55
C LEU A 360 19.72 -0.09 38.60
N SER A 361 20.47 -1.11 39.00
CA SER A 361 21.68 -0.94 39.82
C SER A 361 22.89 -0.62 38.93
N ASN A 362 24.09 -0.51 39.50
CA ASN A 362 25.32 -0.31 38.73
C ASN A 362 25.88 -1.59 38.07
N LEU A 363 25.09 -2.67 37.99
CA LEU A 363 25.47 -3.97 37.41
C LEU A 363 24.53 -4.34 36.26
N PRO A 364 25.00 -5.07 35.24
CA PRO A 364 24.16 -5.55 34.14
C PRO A 364 22.88 -6.23 34.64
N ALA A 365 21.76 -5.90 34.01
CA ALA A 365 20.44 -6.36 34.42
C ALA A 365 19.83 -7.28 33.36
N ARG A 366 19.05 -8.28 33.80
CA ARG A 366 18.19 -9.06 32.92
C ARG A 366 16.73 -8.81 33.30
N VAL A 367 15.92 -8.38 32.34
CA VAL A 367 14.49 -8.15 32.49
C VAL A 367 13.74 -9.18 31.67
N THR A 368 12.80 -9.89 32.30
CA THR A 368 11.95 -10.86 31.59
C THR A 368 10.53 -10.36 31.55
N ILE A 369 9.97 -10.27 30.34
CA ILE A 369 8.61 -9.85 30.09
C ILE A 369 7.76 -11.10 29.89
N ALA A 370 6.79 -11.31 30.77
CA ALA A 370 5.76 -12.31 30.55
C ALA A 370 4.82 -11.85 29.43
N SER A 371 4.34 -12.78 28.60
CA SER A 371 3.25 -12.48 27.67
C SER A 371 2.04 -11.98 28.47
N PRO A 372 1.50 -10.78 28.20
CA PRO A 372 0.31 -10.31 28.90
C PRO A 372 -0.88 -11.23 28.59
N ALA A 373 -1.85 -11.27 29.50
CA ALA A 373 -3.15 -11.83 29.17
C ALA A 373 -3.72 -11.07 27.96
N ALA A 374 -4.23 -11.79 26.96
CA ALA A 374 -4.69 -11.18 25.72
C ALA A 374 -5.68 -10.04 26.01
N SER A 375 -5.32 -8.82 25.60
CA SER A 375 -6.20 -7.66 25.76
C SER A 375 -7.53 -7.92 25.05
N PRO A 376 -8.66 -7.28 25.44
CA PRO A 376 -9.90 -7.45 24.70
C PRO A 376 -9.75 -7.13 23.20
N LEU A 377 -8.87 -6.19 22.85
CA LEU A 377 -8.54 -5.90 21.46
C LEU A 377 -7.75 -7.04 20.78
N GLY A 378 -6.79 -7.65 21.48
CA GLY A 378 -6.04 -8.82 21.02
C GLY A 378 -6.96 -10.04 20.83
N GLN A 379 -7.87 -10.27 21.78
CA GLN A 379 -8.90 -11.32 21.69
C GLN A 379 -9.88 -11.10 20.54
N LEU A 380 -10.20 -9.84 20.21
CA LEU A 380 -10.98 -9.52 19.03
C LEU A 380 -10.20 -9.84 17.74
N ARG A 381 -8.93 -9.44 17.66
CA ARG A 381 -8.03 -9.76 16.54
C ARG A 381 -7.86 -11.25 16.32
N GLU A 382 -7.70 -12.03 17.38
CA GLU A 382 -7.57 -13.49 17.28
C GLU A 382 -8.82 -14.12 16.66
N ARG A 383 -10.01 -13.68 17.05
CA ARG A 383 -11.28 -14.14 16.46
C ARG A 383 -11.41 -13.77 14.99
N LEU A 384 -10.98 -12.57 14.62
CA LEU A 384 -10.93 -12.12 13.24
C LEU A 384 -9.95 -12.97 12.41
N ASN A 385 -8.75 -13.22 12.93
CA ASN A 385 -7.74 -14.06 12.28
C ASN A 385 -8.18 -15.52 12.13
N ALA A 386 -9.02 -16.02 13.05
CA ALA A 386 -9.65 -17.32 12.93
C ALA A 386 -10.79 -17.37 11.89
N GLY A 387 -11.10 -16.26 11.22
CA GLY A 387 -12.16 -16.16 10.22
C GLY A 387 -13.59 -16.20 10.77
N ARG A 388 -13.75 -16.15 12.10
CA ARG A 388 -15.05 -16.20 12.80
C ARG A 388 -15.56 -14.79 13.06
N VAL A 389 -16.06 -14.11 12.04
CA VAL A 389 -16.50 -12.71 12.13
C VAL A 389 -17.97 -12.61 12.58
N LEU A 390 -18.87 -13.27 11.87
CA LEU A 390 -20.34 -13.18 12.07
C LEU A 390 -20.95 -14.42 12.71
N GLU A 391 -20.18 -15.51 12.74
CA GLU A 391 -20.51 -16.79 13.34
C GLU A 391 -20.81 -16.63 14.84
N PRO A 392 -21.64 -17.49 15.44
CA PRO A 392 -21.94 -17.43 16.87
C PRO A 392 -20.66 -17.44 17.73
N ASN A 393 -20.61 -16.55 18.72
CA ASN A 393 -19.41 -16.31 19.56
C ASN A 393 -18.18 -15.80 18.77
N GLY A 394 -18.40 -15.32 17.55
CA GLY A 394 -17.40 -14.69 16.69
C GLY A 394 -17.02 -13.28 17.12
N ALA A 395 -16.24 -12.62 16.28
CA ALA A 395 -15.68 -11.30 16.54
C ALA A 395 -16.77 -10.24 16.78
N TRP A 396 -17.87 -10.28 16.03
CA TRP A 396 -18.97 -9.33 16.22
C TRP A 396 -19.66 -9.48 17.59
N ASP A 397 -19.98 -10.71 17.98
CA ASP A 397 -20.64 -10.98 19.26
C ASP A 397 -19.72 -10.57 20.42
N PHE A 398 -18.42 -10.90 20.31
CA PHE A 398 -17.41 -10.48 21.27
C PHE A 398 -17.29 -8.95 21.34
N TYR A 399 -17.25 -8.27 20.19
CA TYR A 399 -17.20 -6.81 20.13
C TYR A 399 -18.37 -6.16 20.87
N ARG A 400 -19.59 -6.66 20.65
CA ARG A 400 -20.80 -6.13 21.32
C ARG A 400 -20.87 -6.46 22.80
N ALA A 401 -20.36 -7.62 23.21
CA ALA A 401 -20.35 -8.04 24.61
C ALA A 401 -19.33 -7.24 25.44
N GLN A 402 -18.28 -6.72 24.80
CA GLN A 402 -17.19 -6.03 25.48
C GLN A 402 -17.45 -4.52 25.60
N ASN A 403 -17.19 -3.98 26.80
CA ASN A 403 -17.31 -2.54 27.05
C ASN A 403 -16.03 -1.78 26.64
N PHE A 404 -15.82 -1.62 25.33
CA PHE A 404 -14.71 -0.79 24.84
C PHE A 404 -14.97 0.70 25.10
N SER A 405 -13.94 1.44 25.50
CA SER A 405 -13.98 2.89 25.71
C SER A 405 -12.72 3.57 25.14
N GLY A 406 -12.78 4.89 24.96
CA GLY A 406 -11.64 5.70 24.52
C GLY A 406 -11.00 5.20 23.21
N PRO A 407 -9.66 5.26 23.09
CA PRO A 407 -8.93 4.80 21.90
C PRO A 407 -9.18 3.33 21.54
N ALA A 408 -9.37 2.47 22.55
CA ALA A 408 -9.64 1.04 22.34
C ALA A 408 -10.99 0.82 21.64
N LYS A 409 -12.00 1.66 21.91
CA LYS A 409 -13.28 1.61 21.19
C LYS A 409 -13.11 1.98 19.73
N VAL A 410 -12.34 3.03 19.44
CA VAL A 410 -12.08 3.44 18.05
C VAL A 410 -11.36 2.32 17.29
N ALA A 411 -10.31 1.74 17.87
CA ALA A 411 -9.57 0.64 17.27
C ALA A 411 -10.42 -0.62 17.07
N ALA A 412 -11.19 -1.03 18.09
CA ALA A 412 -12.07 -2.19 18.00
C ALA A 412 -13.18 -1.99 16.96
N THR A 413 -13.77 -0.80 16.91
CA THR A 413 -14.79 -0.42 15.91
C THR A 413 -14.22 -0.46 14.50
N ALA A 414 -13.00 0.05 14.29
CA ALA A 414 -12.33 0.01 12.99
C ALA A 414 -12.06 -1.44 12.54
N LEU A 415 -11.51 -2.28 13.43
CA LEU A 415 -11.23 -3.69 13.13
C LEU A 415 -12.51 -4.46 12.75
N ILE A 416 -13.56 -4.35 13.56
CA ILE A 416 -14.80 -5.07 13.27
C ILE A 416 -15.51 -4.49 12.06
N SER A 417 -15.48 -3.17 11.85
CA SER A 417 -16.06 -2.55 10.65
C SER A 417 -15.38 -3.07 9.38
N GLY A 418 -14.04 -3.11 9.34
CA GLY A 418 -13.30 -3.62 8.18
C GLY A 418 -13.64 -5.08 7.86
N ALA A 419 -13.63 -5.95 8.88
CA ALA A 419 -13.93 -7.37 8.69
C ALA A 419 -15.37 -7.64 8.25
N VAL A 420 -16.34 -6.89 8.80
CA VAL A 420 -17.75 -7.03 8.39
C VAL A 420 -17.97 -6.43 6.99
N GLU A 421 -17.26 -5.35 6.65
CA GLU A 421 -17.29 -4.76 5.31
C GLU A 421 -16.79 -5.69 4.23
N GLU A 422 -15.69 -6.41 4.46
CA GLU A 422 -15.19 -7.45 3.55
C GLU A 422 -16.28 -8.51 3.26
N LEU A 423 -16.98 -8.98 4.29
CA LEU A 423 -18.08 -9.94 4.15
C LEU A 423 -19.30 -9.36 3.43
N GLY A 424 -19.61 -8.09 3.65
CA GLY A 424 -20.66 -7.39 2.91
C GLY A 424 -20.32 -7.25 1.42
N GLN A 425 -19.08 -6.87 1.12
CA GLN A 425 -18.62 -6.62 -0.24
C GLN A 425 -18.41 -7.90 -1.05
N ALA A 426 -18.17 -9.05 -0.39
CA ALA A 426 -17.95 -10.34 -1.04
C ALA A 426 -19.06 -10.70 -2.06
N CYS A 427 -20.33 -10.42 -1.75
CA CYS A 427 -21.42 -10.65 -2.70
C CYS A 427 -21.30 -9.76 -3.95
N VAL A 428 -20.97 -8.46 -3.79
CA VAL A 428 -20.89 -7.53 -4.92
C VAL A 428 -19.69 -7.90 -5.81
N SER A 429 -18.56 -8.23 -5.19
CA SER A 429 -17.36 -8.69 -5.89
C SER A 429 -17.62 -9.97 -6.69
N ASP A 430 -18.17 -11.01 -6.05
CA ASP A 430 -18.55 -12.25 -6.73
C ASP A 430 -19.57 -11.99 -7.84
N TYR A 431 -20.53 -11.08 -7.63
CA TYR A 431 -21.53 -10.79 -8.65
C TYR A 431 -20.98 -10.14 -9.91
N VAL A 432 -19.97 -9.28 -9.77
CA VAL A 432 -19.35 -8.59 -10.90
C VAL A 432 -18.39 -9.53 -11.63
N GLN A 433 -17.62 -10.32 -10.89
CA GLN A 433 -16.59 -11.22 -11.43
C GLN A 433 -17.15 -12.54 -11.96
N SER A 434 -18.26 -13.00 -11.41
CA SER A 434 -18.86 -14.28 -11.79
C SER A 434 -19.52 -14.19 -13.17
N THR A 435 -19.15 -15.13 -14.04
CA THR A 435 -19.86 -15.40 -15.28
C THR A 435 -20.99 -16.42 -15.08
N ALA A 436 -21.14 -16.94 -13.86
CA ALA A 436 -22.22 -17.84 -13.48
C ALA A 436 -23.44 -17.03 -13.02
N THR A 437 -24.63 -17.47 -13.44
CA THR A 437 -25.90 -16.75 -13.18
C THR A 437 -26.37 -16.84 -11.71
N GLY A 438 -25.78 -17.72 -10.89
CA GLY A 438 -26.20 -17.98 -9.52
C GLY A 438 -25.14 -17.68 -8.48
N LEU A 439 -25.31 -16.58 -7.75
CA LEU A 439 -24.65 -16.38 -6.45
C LEU A 439 -25.15 -17.45 -5.46
N LYS A 440 -24.27 -17.97 -4.60
CA LYS A 440 -24.68 -18.92 -3.55
C LYS A 440 -25.59 -18.20 -2.53
N ARG A 441 -26.77 -18.77 -2.25
CA ARG A 441 -27.74 -18.24 -1.27
C ARG A 441 -27.10 -17.90 0.08
N ALA A 442 -26.17 -18.75 0.53
CA ALA A 442 -25.43 -18.55 1.78
C ALA A 442 -24.55 -17.28 1.76
N LEU A 443 -23.91 -16.97 0.63
CA LEU A 443 -23.11 -15.75 0.48
C LEU A 443 -24.00 -14.50 0.56
N LEU A 444 -25.13 -14.51 -0.15
CA LEU A 444 -26.11 -13.42 -0.11
C LEU A 444 -26.64 -13.15 1.29
N ALA A 445 -27.07 -14.21 1.99
CA ALA A 445 -27.56 -14.09 3.36
C ALA A 445 -26.49 -13.53 4.30
N ARG A 446 -25.23 -13.98 4.15
CA ARG A 446 -24.10 -13.49 4.94
C ARG A 446 -23.81 -12.01 4.67
N SER A 447 -23.87 -11.55 3.41
CA SER A 447 -23.66 -10.14 3.08
C SER A 447 -24.82 -9.25 3.58
N VAL A 448 -26.07 -9.72 3.57
CA VAL A 448 -27.21 -8.99 4.16
C VAL A 448 -26.99 -8.79 5.66
N ASP A 449 -26.62 -9.84 6.39
CA ASP A 449 -26.30 -9.76 7.83
C ASP A 449 -25.12 -8.83 8.10
N ALA A 450 -24.07 -8.90 7.26
CA ALA A 450 -22.91 -8.02 7.36
C ALA A 450 -23.30 -6.54 7.22
N TYR A 451 -24.04 -6.16 6.17
CA TYR A 451 -24.48 -4.78 5.99
C TYR A 451 -25.42 -4.31 7.11
N ALA A 452 -26.30 -5.18 7.62
CA ALA A 452 -27.15 -4.86 8.76
C ALA A 452 -26.31 -4.52 10.02
N ARG A 453 -25.25 -5.28 10.27
CA ARG A 453 -24.31 -5.02 11.37
C ARG A 453 -23.49 -3.74 11.15
N LEU A 454 -23.06 -3.45 9.91
CA LEU A 454 -22.37 -2.18 9.60
C LEU A 454 -23.26 -0.97 9.82
N LEU A 455 -24.56 -1.05 9.51
CA LEU A 455 -25.51 0.02 9.76
C LEU A 455 -25.73 0.30 11.26
N VAL A 456 -25.45 -0.68 12.13
CA VAL A 456 -25.39 -0.43 13.59
C VAL A 456 -24.18 0.43 13.95
N LEU A 457 -23.03 0.24 13.28
CA LEU A 457 -21.82 1.03 13.51
C LEU A 457 -21.86 2.40 12.84
N ARG A 458 -22.50 2.49 11.66
CA ARG A 458 -22.61 3.67 10.80
C ARG A 458 -24.09 3.96 10.50
N PRO A 459 -24.86 4.39 11.51
CA PRO A 459 -26.27 4.71 11.31
C PRO A 459 -26.40 5.87 10.31
N GLY A 460 -27.19 5.67 9.26
CA GLY A 460 -27.41 6.69 8.22
C GLY A 460 -26.49 6.58 6.99
N ASP A 461 -25.59 5.60 6.94
CA ASP A 461 -24.82 5.31 5.72
C ASP A 461 -25.74 4.71 4.63
N SER A 462 -26.20 5.57 3.74
CA SER A 462 -27.14 5.22 2.67
C SER A 462 -26.54 4.26 1.64
N SER A 463 -25.22 4.30 1.43
CA SER A 463 -24.53 3.37 0.52
C SER A 463 -24.61 1.94 1.03
N LEU A 464 -24.41 1.74 2.33
CA LEU A 464 -24.56 0.41 2.96
C LEU A 464 -25.99 -0.11 2.86
N GLU A 465 -26.99 0.75 3.04
CA GLU A 465 -28.39 0.35 2.91
C GLU A 465 -28.74 -0.02 1.45
N ALA A 466 -28.27 0.74 0.46
CA ALA A 466 -28.46 0.40 -0.95
C ALA A 466 -27.86 -0.98 -1.30
N ARG A 467 -26.66 -1.27 -0.79
CA ARG A 467 -25.97 -2.56 -0.97
C ARG A 467 -26.65 -3.71 -0.23
N ARG A 468 -27.18 -3.46 0.97
CA ARG A 468 -27.99 -4.43 1.72
C ARG A 468 -29.25 -4.80 0.94
N LEU A 469 -30.00 -3.80 0.45
CA LEU A 469 -31.20 -4.01 -0.36
C LEU A 469 -30.89 -4.76 -1.66
N PHE A 470 -29.76 -4.46 -2.32
CA PHE A 470 -29.30 -5.25 -3.46
C PHE A 470 -29.14 -6.74 -3.12
N CYS A 471 -28.42 -7.06 -2.03
CA CYS A 471 -28.21 -8.45 -1.62
C CYS A 471 -29.53 -9.13 -1.24
N THR A 472 -30.44 -8.41 -0.58
CA THR A 472 -31.80 -8.88 -0.26
C THR A 472 -32.59 -9.19 -1.53
N GLY A 473 -32.61 -8.28 -2.51
CA GLY A 473 -33.30 -8.50 -3.78
C GLY A 473 -32.74 -9.70 -4.56
N ARG A 474 -31.42 -9.91 -4.51
CA ARG A 474 -30.79 -11.11 -5.08
C ARG A 474 -31.18 -12.40 -4.34
N LEU A 475 -31.36 -12.33 -3.02
CA LEU A 475 -31.83 -13.46 -2.21
C LEU A 475 -33.29 -13.81 -2.56
N GLU A 476 -34.15 -12.80 -2.69
CA GLU A 476 -35.54 -12.95 -3.14
C GLU A 476 -35.64 -13.58 -4.54
N ILE A 477 -34.78 -13.17 -5.48
CA ILE A 477 -34.67 -13.81 -6.81
C ILE A 477 -34.31 -15.29 -6.68
N ALA A 478 -33.32 -15.63 -5.84
CA ALA A 478 -32.89 -17.01 -5.63
C ALA A 478 -34.00 -17.89 -5.00
N GLU A 479 -34.93 -17.27 -4.28
CA GLU A 479 -36.07 -17.92 -3.63
C GLU A 479 -37.35 -17.90 -4.49
N GLY A 480 -37.29 -17.37 -5.71
CA GLY A 480 -38.41 -17.29 -6.64
C GLY A 480 -39.40 -16.16 -6.38
N ARG A 481 -39.10 -15.25 -5.44
CA ARG A 481 -39.97 -14.13 -5.05
C ARG A 481 -39.67 -12.89 -5.89
N PHE A 482 -39.95 -12.99 -7.19
CA PHE A 482 -39.51 -11.99 -8.17
C PHE A 482 -40.20 -10.62 -8.04
N SER A 483 -41.49 -10.59 -7.70
CA SER A 483 -42.23 -9.33 -7.54
C SER A 483 -41.73 -8.52 -6.33
N GLU A 484 -41.40 -9.19 -5.23
CA GLU A 484 -40.79 -8.57 -4.05
C GLU A 484 -39.39 -8.05 -4.38
N ALA A 485 -38.58 -8.86 -5.09
CA ALA A 485 -37.26 -8.46 -5.55
C ALA A 485 -37.27 -7.17 -6.39
N VAL A 486 -38.27 -6.99 -7.26
CA VAL A 486 -38.43 -5.74 -8.02
C VAL A 486 -38.57 -4.55 -7.08
N VAL A 487 -39.47 -4.62 -6.09
CA VAL A 487 -39.69 -3.54 -5.12
C VAL A 487 -38.44 -3.27 -4.28
N THR A 488 -37.78 -4.31 -3.78
CA THR A 488 -36.55 -4.20 -2.99
C THR A 488 -35.43 -3.53 -3.79
N LEU A 489 -35.25 -3.92 -5.05
CA LEU A 489 -34.20 -3.38 -5.93
C LEU A 489 -34.51 -1.96 -6.41
N GLU A 490 -35.78 -1.62 -6.64
CA GLU A 490 -36.20 -0.24 -6.88
C GLU A 490 -35.92 0.65 -5.65
N ASN A 491 -36.11 0.15 -4.43
CA ASN A 491 -35.74 0.88 -3.22
C ASN A 491 -34.22 1.05 -3.10
N SER A 492 -33.42 0.04 -3.46
CA SER A 492 -31.96 0.18 -3.56
C SER A 492 -31.58 1.32 -4.52
N LEU A 493 -32.21 1.38 -5.69
CA LEU A 493 -31.94 2.38 -6.73
C LEU A 493 -32.47 3.79 -6.40
N LYS A 494 -33.48 3.91 -5.54
CA LYS A 494 -33.90 5.22 -5.00
C LYS A 494 -32.81 5.82 -4.11
N ILE A 495 -32.05 4.96 -3.42
CA ILE A 495 -30.97 5.38 -2.53
C ILE A 495 -29.69 5.64 -3.33
N ASP A 496 -29.30 4.70 -4.19
CA ASP A 496 -28.16 4.84 -5.10
C ASP A 496 -28.59 4.62 -6.57
N PRO A 497 -28.94 5.71 -7.29
CA PRO A 497 -29.33 5.65 -8.70
C PRO A 497 -28.21 5.26 -9.66
N ARG A 498 -26.96 5.14 -9.18
CA ARG A 498 -25.79 4.76 -9.98
C ARG A 498 -25.35 3.32 -9.72
N PHE A 499 -26.08 2.57 -8.90
CA PHE A 499 -25.69 1.22 -8.54
C PHE A 499 -26.01 0.18 -9.63
N ALA A 500 -25.06 -0.03 -10.54
CA ALA A 500 -25.19 -0.94 -11.69
C ALA A 500 -25.62 -2.36 -11.32
N CYS A 501 -25.15 -2.88 -10.17
CA CYS A 501 -25.51 -4.22 -9.68
C CYS A 501 -27.02 -4.37 -9.45
N SER A 502 -27.66 -3.35 -8.85
CA SER A 502 -29.11 -3.33 -8.63
C SER A 502 -29.90 -3.27 -9.94
N TYR A 503 -29.45 -2.51 -10.93
CA TYR A 503 -30.06 -2.51 -12.25
C TYR A 503 -29.99 -3.87 -12.94
N ASN A 504 -28.84 -4.56 -12.88
CA ASN A 504 -28.73 -5.91 -13.46
C ASN A 504 -29.61 -6.92 -12.71
N ALA A 505 -29.63 -6.89 -11.38
CA ALA A 505 -30.51 -7.76 -10.59
C ALA A 505 -32.00 -7.48 -10.89
N LEU A 506 -32.36 -6.20 -11.05
CA LEU A 506 -33.72 -5.78 -11.37
C LEU A 506 -34.12 -6.32 -12.76
N GLY A 507 -33.22 -6.25 -13.73
CA GLY A 507 -33.41 -6.86 -15.04
C GLY A 507 -33.69 -8.37 -14.95
N VAL A 508 -32.97 -9.10 -14.10
CA VAL A 508 -33.22 -10.54 -13.89
C VAL A 508 -34.61 -10.78 -13.29
N ALA A 509 -35.00 -10.04 -12.23
CA ALA A 509 -36.32 -10.18 -11.62
C ALA A 509 -37.46 -9.85 -12.60
N LEU A 510 -37.33 -8.75 -13.35
CA LEU A 510 -38.31 -8.33 -14.37
C LEU A 510 -38.47 -9.35 -15.49
N SER A 511 -37.38 -10.03 -15.90
CA SER A 511 -37.43 -11.10 -16.89
C SER A 511 -38.33 -12.25 -16.43
N ARG A 512 -38.23 -12.63 -15.15
CA ARG A 512 -38.95 -13.77 -14.56
C ARG A 512 -40.44 -13.52 -14.41
N ILE A 513 -40.87 -12.26 -14.44
CA ILE A 513 -42.29 -11.85 -14.43
C ILE A 513 -42.77 -11.36 -15.80
N ASN A 514 -42.11 -11.77 -16.88
CA ASN A 514 -42.47 -11.47 -18.28
C ASN A 514 -42.48 -9.98 -18.65
N ARG A 515 -41.74 -9.12 -17.93
CA ARG A 515 -41.54 -7.70 -18.25
C ARG A 515 -40.26 -7.48 -19.06
N ALA A 516 -40.19 -8.11 -20.23
CA ALA A 516 -38.97 -8.16 -21.05
C ALA A 516 -38.43 -6.78 -21.48
N LYS A 517 -39.31 -5.82 -21.81
CA LYS A 517 -38.90 -4.46 -22.22
C LYS A 517 -38.22 -3.70 -21.08
N ASP A 518 -38.84 -3.72 -19.89
CA ASP A 518 -38.30 -3.03 -18.71
C ASP A 518 -37.01 -3.69 -18.23
N SER A 519 -36.97 -5.03 -18.31
CA SER A 519 -35.78 -5.80 -18.01
C SER A 519 -34.59 -5.40 -18.90
N ARG A 520 -34.79 -5.31 -20.22
CA ARG A 520 -33.74 -4.88 -21.15
C ARG A 520 -33.24 -3.47 -20.83
N LYS A 521 -34.15 -2.53 -20.55
CA LYS A 521 -33.78 -1.17 -20.14
C LYS A 521 -32.91 -1.17 -18.89
N ALA A 522 -33.21 -2.03 -17.92
CA ALA A 522 -32.41 -2.16 -16.70
C ALA A 522 -31.00 -2.71 -17.02
N PHE A 523 -30.89 -3.74 -17.85
CA PHE A 523 -29.58 -4.27 -18.28
C PHE A 523 -28.75 -3.26 -19.08
N GLU A 524 -29.37 -2.53 -20.01
CA GLU A 524 -28.71 -1.45 -20.76
C GLU A 524 -28.21 -0.34 -19.84
N THR A 525 -28.96 -0.02 -18.78
CA THR A 525 -28.54 0.96 -17.78
C THR A 525 -27.34 0.44 -16.98
N ALA A 526 -27.37 -0.82 -16.54
CA ALA A 526 -26.23 -1.45 -15.88
C ALA A 526 -24.96 -1.45 -16.77
N ALA A 527 -25.10 -1.78 -18.06
CA ALA A 527 -23.99 -1.76 -19.02
C ALA A 527 -23.43 -0.34 -19.24
N LYS A 528 -24.29 0.70 -19.24
CA LYS A 528 -23.84 2.09 -19.36
C LYS A 528 -23.09 2.58 -18.12
N LEU A 529 -23.54 2.17 -16.94
CA LEU A 529 -22.93 2.56 -15.66
C LEU A 529 -21.61 1.83 -15.41
N THR A 530 -21.44 0.62 -15.96
CA THR A 530 -20.20 -0.16 -15.86
C THR A 530 -19.84 -0.77 -17.23
N PRO A 531 -19.18 0.00 -18.11
CA PRO A 531 -18.93 -0.38 -19.50
C PRO A 531 -18.15 -1.67 -19.72
N GLU A 532 -17.32 -2.11 -18.78
CA GLU A 532 -16.49 -3.33 -18.90
C GLU A 532 -17.08 -4.54 -18.17
N TRP A 533 -18.34 -4.47 -17.75
CA TRP A 533 -19.01 -5.59 -17.08
C TRP A 533 -19.68 -6.53 -18.11
N ALA A 534 -19.19 -7.77 -18.20
CA ALA A 534 -19.65 -8.74 -19.19
C ALA A 534 -21.08 -9.25 -18.97
N LEU A 535 -21.61 -9.21 -17.73
CA LEU A 535 -22.87 -9.87 -17.39
C LEU A 535 -24.12 -9.16 -17.98
N PRO A 536 -24.31 -7.83 -17.89
CA PRO A 536 -25.45 -7.17 -18.49
C PRO A 536 -25.62 -7.38 -20.01
N PRO A 537 -24.60 -7.21 -20.87
CA PRO A 537 -24.77 -7.51 -22.30
C PRO A 537 -25.08 -8.99 -22.53
N PHE A 538 -24.49 -9.91 -21.76
CA PHE A 538 -24.85 -11.33 -21.83
C PHE A 538 -26.32 -11.61 -21.48
N GLN A 539 -26.90 -10.91 -20.49
CA GLN A 539 -28.31 -11.04 -20.14
C GLN A 539 -29.22 -10.53 -21.27
N ILE A 540 -28.88 -9.41 -21.91
CA ILE A 540 -29.60 -8.88 -23.08
C ILE A 540 -29.56 -9.89 -24.24
N ALA A 541 -28.37 -10.44 -24.52
CA ALA A 541 -28.20 -11.48 -25.54
C ALA A 541 -29.07 -12.71 -25.24
N SER A 542 -29.05 -13.20 -24.00
CA SER A 542 -29.83 -14.37 -23.58
C SER A 542 -31.33 -14.17 -23.81
N GLN A 543 -31.86 -12.97 -23.51
CA GLN A 543 -33.25 -12.63 -23.79
C GLN A 543 -33.57 -12.61 -25.29
N LEU A 544 -32.67 -12.06 -26.10
CA LEU A 544 -32.82 -12.01 -27.56
C LEU A 544 -32.78 -13.40 -28.18
N ILE A 545 -31.88 -14.27 -27.72
CA ILE A 545 -31.79 -15.67 -28.14
C ILE A 545 -33.10 -16.41 -27.80
N ALA A 546 -33.61 -16.25 -26.58
CA ALA A 546 -34.88 -16.85 -26.17
C ALA A 546 -36.08 -16.35 -26.98
N ALA A 547 -36.04 -15.11 -27.47
CA ALA A 547 -37.04 -14.53 -28.36
C ALA A 547 -36.86 -14.92 -29.85
N GLY A 548 -35.78 -15.64 -30.21
CA GLY A 548 -35.44 -15.98 -31.59
C GLY A 548 -34.81 -14.83 -32.40
N ASP A 549 -34.56 -13.68 -31.79
CA ASP A 549 -33.92 -12.51 -32.40
C ASP A 549 -32.38 -12.69 -32.50
N LEU A 550 -31.92 -13.80 -33.08
CA LEU A 550 -30.51 -14.22 -33.06
C LEU A 550 -29.54 -13.16 -33.62
N ALA A 551 -29.90 -12.51 -34.72
CA ALA A 551 -29.06 -11.48 -35.34
C ALA A 551 -28.83 -10.26 -34.44
N LYS A 552 -29.83 -9.90 -33.63
CA LYS A 552 -29.72 -8.80 -32.66
C LYS A 552 -28.94 -9.20 -31.42
N ALA A 553 -28.91 -10.49 -31.06
CA ALA A 553 -28.15 -10.99 -29.91
C ALA A 553 -26.63 -10.93 -30.13
N LEU A 554 -26.19 -11.13 -31.38
CA LEU A 554 -24.77 -11.26 -31.73
C LEU A 554 -23.86 -10.13 -31.23
N PRO A 555 -24.17 -8.82 -31.43
CA PRO A 555 -23.32 -7.75 -30.93
C PRO A 555 -23.15 -7.78 -29.41
N TYR A 556 -24.19 -8.15 -28.66
CA TYR A 556 -24.14 -8.24 -27.20
C TYR A 556 -23.31 -9.44 -26.71
N VAL A 557 -23.39 -10.59 -27.39
CA VAL A 557 -22.53 -11.74 -27.07
C VAL A 557 -21.05 -11.40 -27.36
N LYS A 558 -20.77 -10.77 -28.51
CA LYS A 558 -19.40 -10.32 -28.85
C LYS A 558 -18.86 -9.34 -27.81
N GLN A 559 -19.69 -8.40 -27.37
CA GLN A 559 -19.35 -7.46 -26.30
C GLN A 559 -19.05 -8.19 -24.98
N ALA A 560 -19.88 -9.16 -24.57
CA ALA A 560 -19.66 -9.95 -23.35
C ALA A 560 -18.37 -10.80 -23.41
N VAL A 561 -18.00 -11.32 -24.59
CA VAL A 561 -16.74 -12.03 -24.81
C VAL A 561 -15.54 -11.07 -24.80
N ALA A 562 -15.68 -9.86 -25.36
CA ALA A 562 -14.62 -8.86 -25.31
C ALA A 562 -14.26 -8.45 -23.87
N TYR A 563 -15.26 -8.32 -23.00
CA TYR A 563 -15.03 -7.96 -21.58
C TYR A 563 -14.60 -9.14 -20.71
N SER A 564 -14.93 -10.37 -21.08
CA SER A 564 -14.48 -11.57 -20.37
C SER A 564 -13.92 -12.61 -21.34
N PRO A 565 -12.71 -12.39 -21.88
CA PRO A 565 -12.15 -13.19 -22.96
C PRO A 565 -11.73 -14.59 -22.51
N ARG A 566 -11.82 -14.95 -21.23
CA ARG A 566 -11.57 -16.31 -20.73
C ARG A 566 -12.85 -16.99 -20.21
N SER A 567 -14.01 -16.35 -20.33
CA SER A 567 -15.29 -16.94 -19.95
C SER A 567 -15.69 -18.05 -20.90
N VAL A 568 -15.63 -19.30 -20.42
CA VAL A 568 -16.09 -20.48 -21.17
C VAL A 568 -17.55 -20.34 -21.58
N GLY A 569 -18.41 -19.87 -20.67
CA GLY A 569 -19.84 -19.68 -20.93
C GLY A 569 -20.12 -18.65 -22.03
N ASN A 570 -19.52 -17.46 -21.95
CA ASN A 570 -19.74 -16.40 -22.95
C ASN A 570 -19.20 -16.81 -24.32
N ARG A 571 -18.02 -17.45 -24.36
CA ARG A 571 -17.43 -17.94 -25.60
C ARG A 571 -18.26 -19.06 -26.22
N TRP A 572 -18.76 -20.00 -25.42
CA TRP A 572 -19.62 -21.06 -25.93
C TRP A 572 -20.92 -20.48 -26.51
N SER A 573 -21.52 -19.47 -25.86
CA SER A 573 -22.69 -18.77 -26.41
C SER A 573 -22.38 -18.07 -27.74
N LEU A 574 -21.16 -17.55 -27.93
CA LEU A 574 -20.75 -16.98 -29.22
C LEU A 574 -20.67 -18.06 -30.30
N VAL A 575 -20.01 -19.18 -30.01
CA VAL A 575 -19.92 -20.33 -30.94
C VAL A 575 -21.31 -20.81 -31.34
N HIS A 576 -22.16 -21.05 -30.34
CA HIS A 576 -23.51 -21.53 -30.55
C HIS A 576 -24.34 -20.55 -31.41
N LEU A 577 -24.23 -19.25 -31.14
CA LEU A 577 -24.97 -18.23 -31.86
C LEU A 577 -24.49 -18.06 -33.31
N GLU A 578 -23.18 -18.01 -33.55
CA GLU A 578 -22.61 -17.96 -34.91
C GLU A 578 -23.04 -19.20 -35.72
N ARG A 579 -23.07 -20.38 -35.09
CA ARG A 579 -23.58 -21.60 -35.74
C ARG A 579 -25.07 -21.49 -36.08
N LEU A 580 -25.91 -21.03 -35.14
CA LEU A 580 -27.35 -20.86 -35.41
C LEU A 580 -27.64 -19.84 -36.52
N LEU A 581 -26.78 -18.83 -36.67
CA LEU A 581 -26.84 -17.84 -37.76
C LEU A 581 -26.31 -18.36 -39.09
N GLY A 582 -25.70 -19.55 -39.12
CA GLY A 582 -25.07 -20.12 -40.31
C GLY A 582 -23.69 -19.54 -40.65
N HIS A 583 -23.12 -18.72 -39.76
CA HIS A 583 -21.76 -18.16 -39.88
C HIS A 583 -20.70 -19.21 -39.56
N THR A 584 -20.64 -20.24 -40.40
CA THR A 584 -19.92 -21.49 -40.14
C THR A 584 -18.42 -21.27 -39.91
N SER A 585 -17.78 -20.41 -40.71
CA SER A 585 -16.35 -20.09 -40.54
C SER A 585 -16.05 -19.39 -39.22
N ASP A 586 -16.94 -18.48 -38.78
CA ASP A 586 -16.81 -17.79 -37.49
C ASP A 586 -17.01 -18.76 -36.34
N ALA A 587 -18.04 -19.63 -36.40
CA ALA A 587 -18.28 -20.65 -35.39
C ALA A 587 -17.07 -21.57 -35.18
N ILE A 588 -16.42 -22.03 -36.27
CA ILE A 588 -15.21 -22.85 -36.21
C ILE A 588 -14.05 -22.07 -35.56
N ARG A 589 -13.83 -20.80 -35.94
CA ARG A 589 -12.76 -19.97 -35.37
C ARG A 589 -12.96 -19.74 -33.88
N GLU A 590 -14.17 -19.37 -33.46
CA GLU A 590 -14.47 -19.11 -32.05
C GLU A 590 -14.43 -20.40 -31.21
N ALA A 591 -14.81 -21.54 -31.78
CA ALA A 591 -14.69 -22.84 -31.12
C ALA A 591 -13.23 -23.22 -30.91
N ALA A 592 -12.36 -23.00 -31.89
CA ALA A 592 -10.92 -23.20 -31.75
C ALA A 592 -10.34 -22.29 -30.65
N ALA A 593 -10.75 -21.02 -30.59
CA ALA A 593 -10.34 -20.11 -29.54
C ALA A 593 -10.82 -20.55 -28.15
N LEU A 594 -12.03 -21.09 -28.03
CA LEU A 594 -12.55 -21.64 -26.77
C LEU A 594 -11.81 -22.90 -26.33
N ILE A 595 -11.44 -23.79 -27.26
CA ILE A 595 -10.64 -24.99 -26.94
C ILE A 595 -9.27 -24.62 -26.37
N GLN A 596 -8.67 -23.50 -26.79
CA GLN A 596 -7.43 -22.98 -26.18
C GLN A 596 -7.63 -22.49 -24.73
N VAL A 597 -8.85 -22.06 -24.37
CA VAL A 597 -9.19 -21.62 -23.01
C VAL A 597 -9.50 -22.81 -22.11
N ASP A 598 -10.33 -23.74 -22.58
CA ASP A 598 -10.68 -24.97 -21.88
C ASP A 598 -10.82 -26.14 -22.87
N PRO A 599 -9.78 -26.99 -22.99
CA PRO A 599 -9.80 -28.12 -23.92
C PRO A 599 -10.74 -29.24 -23.46
N ASN A 600 -11.21 -29.24 -22.21
CA ASN A 600 -12.07 -30.29 -21.65
C ASN A 600 -13.55 -29.90 -21.64
N TYR A 601 -13.90 -28.70 -22.10
CA TYR A 601 -15.30 -28.27 -22.19
C TYR A 601 -16.02 -28.95 -23.37
N ALA A 602 -16.56 -30.15 -23.10
CA ALA A 602 -17.19 -31.01 -24.09
C ALA A 602 -18.19 -30.28 -25.02
N PRO A 603 -19.14 -29.45 -24.55
CA PRO A 603 -20.16 -28.83 -25.41
C PRO A 603 -19.60 -28.07 -26.63
N THR A 604 -18.39 -27.51 -26.56
CA THR A 604 -17.75 -26.86 -27.72
C THR A 604 -17.50 -27.83 -28.87
N TYR A 605 -17.14 -29.07 -28.59
CA TYR A 605 -16.88 -30.08 -29.61
C TYR A 605 -18.15 -30.54 -30.33
N ALA A 606 -19.30 -30.55 -29.64
CA ALA A 606 -20.59 -30.78 -30.30
C ALA A 606 -20.93 -29.64 -31.28
N GLU A 607 -20.73 -28.38 -30.86
CA GLU A 607 -20.92 -27.21 -31.73
C GLU A 607 -19.96 -27.22 -32.93
N LEU A 608 -18.68 -27.56 -32.69
CA LEU A 608 -17.66 -27.67 -33.72
C LEU A 608 -17.97 -28.77 -34.74
N GLY A 609 -18.43 -29.95 -34.28
CA GLY A 609 -18.85 -31.03 -35.16
C GLY A 609 -20.03 -30.65 -36.05
N LEU A 610 -21.03 -29.95 -35.49
CA LEU A 610 -22.15 -29.42 -36.27
C LEU A 610 -21.71 -28.37 -37.29
N ALA A 611 -20.76 -27.49 -36.92
CA ALA A 611 -20.21 -26.50 -37.83
C ALA A 611 -19.42 -27.15 -38.98
N TYR A 612 -18.58 -28.15 -38.70
CA TYR A 612 -17.87 -28.89 -39.75
C TYR A 612 -18.79 -29.68 -40.67
N GLU A 613 -19.87 -30.27 -40.14
CA GLU A 613 -20.87 -30.94 -40.96
C GLU A 613 -21.57 -29.95 -41.91
N ALA A 614 -21.95 -28.76 -41.41
CA ALA A 614 -22.49 -27.69 -42.25
C ALA A 614 -21.49 -27.23 -43.33
N ASN A 615 -20.19 -27.23 -43.01
CA ASN A 615 -19.10 -26.95 -43.94
C ASN A 615 -18.74 -28.14 -44.87
N ARG A 616 -19.41 -29.28 -44.75
CA ARG A 616 -19.14 -30.55 -45.45
C ARG A 616 -17.75 -31.15 -45.19
N ASP A 617 -17.06 -30.73 -44.13
CA ASP A 617 -15.79 -31.34 -43.67
C ASP A 617 -16.10 -32.53 -42.74
N ILE A 618 -16.61 -33.61 -43.34
CA ILE A 618 -17.06 -34.80 -42.60
C ILE A 618 -15.96 -35.43 -41.74
N PRO A 619 -14.68 -35.53 -42.18
CA PRO A 619 -13.61 -36.05 -41.33
C PRO A 619 -13.46 -35.27 -40.01
N LYS A 620 -13.41 -33.94 -40.06
CA LYS A 620 -13.29 -33.12 -38.84
C LYS A 620 -14.56 -33.10 -38.00
N ALA A 621 -15.73 -33.21 -38.64
CA ALA A 621 -16.99 -33.35 -37.91
C ALA A 621 -16.98 -34.61 -37.03
N LEU A 622 -16.52 -35.74 -37.57
CA LEU A 622 -16.40 -36.99 -36.84
C LEU A 622 -15.37 -36.91 -35.70
N GLU A 623 -14.21 -36.30 -35.96
CA GLU A 623 -13.18 -36.07 -34.92
C GLU A 623 -13.75 -35.30 -33.73
N ALA A 624 -14.44 -34.18 -33.99
CA ALA A 624 -15.06 -33.37 -32.94
C ALA A 624 -16.16 -34.14 -32.18
N TYR A 625 -17.01 -34.91 -32.87
CA TYR A 625 -18.01 -35.74 -32.20
C TYR A 625 -17.41 -36.87 -31.36
N ASP A 626 -16.30 -37.47 -31.79
CA ASP A 626 -15.60 -38.48 -31.01
C ASP A 626 -14.97 -37.88 -29.76
N THR A 627 -14.36 -36.69 -29.86
CA THR A 627 -13.86 -35.96 -28.68
C THR A 627 -14.99 -35.59 -27.72
N TYR A 628 -16.15 -35.16 -28.23
CA TYR A 628 -17.33 -34.89 -27.41
C TYR A 628 -17.73 -36.12 -26.58
N VAL A 629 -17.89 -37.27 -27.24
CA VAL A 629 -18.30 -38.53 -26.62
C VAL A 629 -17.25 -39.05 -25.63
N LEU A 630 -15.97 -38.81 -25.90
CA LEU A 630 -14.87 -39.15 -24.99
C LEU A 630 -14.94 -38.31 -23.70
N LEU A 631 -15.14 -37.00 -23.82
CA LEU A 631 -15.15 -36.08 -22.67
C LEU A 631 -16.44 -36.16 -21.85
N ALA A 632 -17.57 -36.45 -22.50
CA ALA A 632 -18.88 -36.43 -21.85
C ALA A 632 -19.76 -37.65 -22.23
N PRO A 633 -19.34 -38.90 -21.99
CA PRO A 633 -19.99 -40.10 -22.52
C PRO A 633 -21.44 -40.32 -22.08
N ASN A 634 -21.84 -39.68 -20.97
CA ASN A 634 -23.13 -39.82 -20.29
C ASN A 634 -23.92 -38.50 -20.21
N PHE A 635 -23.55 -37.47 -20.97
CA PHE A 635 -24.31 -36.21 -20.99
C PHE A 635 -25.63 -36.36 -21.77
N VAL A 636 -26.63 -35.53 -21.48
CA VAL A 636 -28.03 -35.72 -21.91
C VAL A 636 -28.21 -35.87 -23.44
N ASP A 637 -27.37 -35.22 -24.24
CA ASP A 637 -27.42 -35.25 -25.71
C ASP A 637 -26.41 -36.24 -26.35
N SER A 638 -25.63 -36.98 -25.54
CA SER A 638 -24.55 -37.85 -26.02
C SER A 638 -25.04 -38.93 -26.95
N ASN A 639 -26.23 -39.48 -26.69
CA ASN A 639 -26.85 -40.46 -27.58
C ASN A 639 -27.21 -39.85 -28.95
N GLY A 640 -27.61 -38.57 -28.96
CA GLY A 640 -27.86 -37.82 -30.19
C GLY A 640 -26.58 -37.59 -31.00
N VAL A 641 -25.49 -37.20 -30.33
CA VAL A 641 -24.17 -37.02 -30.96
C VAL A 641 -23.63 -38.35 -31.50
N LYS A 642 -23.69 -39.45 -30.73
CA LYS A 642 -23.31 -40.81 -31.17
C LYS A 642 -24.10 -41.25 -32.40
N ALA A 643 -25.42 -41.09 -32.39
CA ALA A 643 -26.27 -41.46 -33.52
C ALA A 643 -25.96 -40.63 -34.77
N ARG A 644 -25.63 -39.33 -34.59
CA ARG A 644 -25.23 -38.45 -35.69
C ARG A 644 -23.89 -38.87 -36.30
N ALA A 645 -22.88 -39.12 -35.48
CA ALA A 645 -21.59 -39.62 -35.92
C ALA A 645 -21.72 -40.98 -36.65
N ALA A 646 -22.54 -41.89 -36.13
CA ALA A 646 -22.81 -43.19 -36.78
C ALA A 646 -23.43 -43.03 -38.17
N ARG A 647 -24.39 -42.11 -38.35
CA ARG A 647 -24.98 -41.81 -39.66
C ARG A 647 -23.95 -41.28 -40.65
N LEU A 648 -23.10 -40.33 -40.22
CA LEU A 648 -22.05 -39.76 -41.09
C LEU A 648 -21.03 -40.80 -41.54
N ARG A 649 -20.70 -41.78 -40.68
CA ARG A 649 -19.84 -42.92 -41.03
C ARG A 649 -20.49 -43.86 -42.04
N ALA A 650 -21.81 -44.05 -41.97
CA ALA A 650 -22.55 -44.93 -42.87
C ALA A 650 -22.78 -44.32 -44.27
N THR A 651 -22.67 -43.00 -44.40
CA THR A 651 -22.78 -42.28 -45.68
C THR A 651 -21.44 -42.08 -46.41
N ARG A 652 -20.36 -42.69 -45.90
CA ARG A 652 -19.01 -42.67 -46.47
C ARG A 652 -18.76 -43.97 -47.22
#